data_AF-I5D5W6-F1
#
_entry.id   AF-I5D5W6-F1
#
_cell.length_a   1.000
_cell.length_b   1.000
_cell.length_c   1.000
_cell.angle_alpha   90.00
_cell.angle_beta   90.00
_cell.angle_gamma   90.00
#
_symmetry.space_group_name_H-M   'P 1'
#
loop_
_entity.id
_entity.type
_entity.pdbx_description
1 polymer ?
#
loop_
_entity_poly.entity_id
_entity_poly.type
_entity_poly.pdbx_seq_one_letter_code
_entity_poly.pdbx_strand_id
1 'polypeptide(L)'
;MNLFKSTEMRIAERVLKKINQFEPLISKLSDEELKNKTIQYRARLAEGESLEKIRPEAFAVCREATKRVLGKRPYDVQMLGGVLLDLGSIAEMKTGEGKTITSIAPVYLNALSGKGAIVSTVNEYLAQRDAEEMGQVFAFLGLSVGINRAQMDPSLKREAYACDITYSIHSELGFDYLRDNMASSIEEKVQRGLHFCLTDEADSILIDEAKTPLIISGGQSEDSNVYLASDQFVRTLDENDYEIDEETKAISLTFNGVQKANRFFNFDNLYDIKNSEIVHRIQNALRAHKVMKINVEYIVRDGKIELVDAFTGRIMEGRSYSEGLQQAIQAKEMVEIEPETKTMATITYQNFFRMFDKLCGMTGTAKTEEQEFIDIYNMRVNVVPTNKPVIRQDLKDSIYATYQAKWMAVVDKVKELYENGQPVLVGTAQIEDSELLHELLVNAEIPHTVLNAKQNASEAEIISHAGQVKAVTIATNMAGRGTDIKPSAEALALGGLYVLGTDKAESRRIDNQLRGRSGRQGDPGVSKFYLSIDDQLMRRFSNYEEFKEQFKKDGDKEVTTKSLLYGFQEAQKKIEGFNYDTRKNVLHYDDVIRQQRDLFYAQRDLILINDDVEFVINRMIKSTANMITNMPKFKDKGNIFKYHDFIEYINETILGKGIRTKLLYEDIKDLHDNDLLQYVSDFLIASYHKWRDKALDNTDLAYVRWYEKSIVLRIIDKYWQNHIDTMDKLRSHTNLVQYAQKNPYQVYTQEGSKKFDEMLSNIAYDTMTEIFKDRLGSESLITSEMENDPIFRQLIDNLILDEMSDDEREEFIVNMYKNVKSQIAQNISDNQEANNE
;
A
#
# COMPACT_ATOMS: atom_id res chain seq x y z
N MET A 1 32.67 1.92 -22.77
CA MET A 1 32.87 3.37 -22.53
C MET A 1 31.67 4.10 -23.11
N ASN A 2 30.75 4.60 -22.26
CA ASN A 2 29.64 5.44 -22.73
C ASN A 2 30.20 6.84 -23.04
N LEU A 3 30.19 7.24 -24.32
CA LEU A 3 30.69 8.53 -24.78
C LEU A 3 29.81 9.73 -24.34
N PHE A 4 28.65 9.51 -23.73
CA PHE A 4 27.79 10.58 -23.24
C PHE A 4 27.46 10.40 -21.76
N LYS A 5 28.06 11.24 -20.91
CA LYS A 5 27.66 11.40 -19.51
C LYS A 5 26.31 12.13 -19.46
N SER A 6 25.42 11.67 -18.58
CA SER A 6 24.15 12.34 -18.26
C SER A 6 24.37 13.76 -17.74
N THR A 7 23.34 14.59 -17.79
CA THR A 7 23.40 15.97 -17.27
C THR A 7 23.67 15.97 -15.77
N GLU A 8 23.02 15.06 -15.04
CA GLU A 8 23.13 14.85 -13.61
C GLU A 8 24.56 14.47 -13.22
N MET A 9 25.19 13.54 -13.95
CA MET A 9 26.59 13.17 -13.72
C MET A 9 27.54 14.35 -13.94
N ARG A 10 27.32 15.18 -14.97
CA ARG A 10 28.14 16.38 -15.21
C ARG A 10 27.96 17.42 -14.10
N ILE A 11 26.78 17.51 -13.49
CA ILE A 11 26.54 18.38 -12.33
C ILE A 11 27.27 17.81 -11.12
N ALA A 12 27.11 16.51 -10.86
CA ALA A 12 27.76 15.82 -9.75
C ALA A 12 29.29 15.96 -9.78
N GLU A 13 29.93 15.79 -10.94
CA GLU A 13 31.39 15.98 -11.09
C GLU A 13 31.82 17.43 -10.83
N ARG A 14 31.02 18.41 -11.24
CA ARG A 14 31.29 19.84 -10.97
C ARG A 14 31.14 20.16 -9.49
N VAL A 15 30.13 19.60 -8.83
CA VAL A 15 29.90 19.77 -7.39
C VAL A 15 31.00 19.09 -6.59
N LEU A 16 31.42 17.88 -6.95
CA LEU A 16 32.52 17.16 -6.32
C LEU A 16 33.82 17.99 -6.29
N LYS A 17 34.16 18.66 -7.41
CA LYS A 17 35.31 19.57 -7.45
C LYS A 17 35.21 20.69 -6.40
N LYS A 18 34.01 21.25 -6.20
CA LYS A 18 33.77 22.28 -5.18
C LYS A 18 33.82 21.70 -3.76
N ILE A 19 33.26 20.51 -3.53
CA ILE A 19 33.36 19.79 -2.24
C ILE A 19 34.84 19.63 -1.85
N ASN A 20 35.66 19.16 -2.79
CA ASN A 20 37.10 18.98 -2.58
C ASN A 20 37.84 20.31 -2.32
N GLN A 21 37.34 21.45 -2.82
CA GLN A 21 37.89 22.78 -2.53
C GLN A 21 37.56 23.26 -1.11
N PHE A 22 36.40 22.87 -0.56
CA PHE A 22 36.00 23.21 0.81
C PHE A 22 36.68 22.34 1.87
N GLU A 23 37.06 21.10 1.55
CA GLU A 23 37.62 20.14 2.51
C GLU A 23 38.84 20.68 3.32
N PRO A 24 39.84 21.35 2.72
CA PRO A 24 40.96 21.93 3.49
C PRO A 24 40.57 23.07 4.43
N LEU A 25 39.44 23.74 4.17
CA LEU A 25 38.91 24.81 5.03
C LEU A 25 38.12 24.22 6.18
N ILE A 26 37.26 23.24 5.89
CA ILE A 26 36.37 22.61 6.88
C ILE A 26 37.15 21.72 7.85
N SER A 27 38.19 21.03 7.38
CA SER A 27 39.03 20.19 8.24
C SER A 27 39.75 20.97 9.36
N LYS A 28 39.87 22.30 9.24
CA LYS A 28 40.46 23.16 10.29
C LYS A 28 39.46 23.60 11.36
N LEU A 29 38.15 23.42 11.13
CA LEU A 29 37.13 23.81 12.08
C LEU A 29 37.19 22.91 13.32
N SER A 30 36.96 23.49 14.48
CA SER A 30 36.68 22.76 15.72
C SER A 30 35.34 22.01 15.61
N ASP A 31 35.10 21.09 16.53
CA ASP A 31 33.82 20.36 16.57
C ASP A 31 32.65 21.32 16.78
N GLU A 32 32.77 22.30 17.69
CA GLU A 32 31.72 23.30 17.93
C GLU A 32 31.41 24.14 16.69
N GLU A 33 32.43 24.59 15.96
CA GLU A 33 32.26 25.32 14.70
C GLU A 33 31.59 24.46 13.63
N LEU A 34 31.94 23.17 13.55
CA LEU A 34 31.36 22.23 12.60
C LEU A 34 29.87 21.97 12.90
N LYS A 35 29.49 21.86 14.18
CA LYS A 35 28.08 21.78 14.60
C LYS A 35 27.31 23.06 14.28
N ASN A 36 27.92 24.22 14.52
CA ASN A 36 27.31 25.52 14.28
C ASN A 36 27.01 25.78 12.79
N LYS A 37 27.63 25.02 11.87
CA LYS A 37 27.29 25.10 10.43
C LYS A 37 25.83 24.78 10.14
N THR A 38 25.22 23.85 10.88
CA THR A 38 23.79 23.52 10.71
C THR A 38 22.90 24.73 10.97
N ILE A 39 23.19 25.50 12.02
CA ILE A 39 22.45 26.73 12.37
C ILE A 39 22.65 27.78 11.27
N GLN A 40 23.88 27.95 10.79
CA GLN A 40 24.19 28.87 9.68
C GLN A 40 23.44 28.50 8.40
N TYR A 41 23.36 27.22 8.05
CA TYR A 41 22.64 26.77 6.85
C TYR A 41 21.13 26.98 6.99
N ARG A 42 20.54 26.67 8.15
CA ARG A 42 19.11 26.94 8.40
C ARG A 42 18.79 28.42 8.29
N ALA A 43 19.64 29.31 8.83
CA ALA A 43 19.47 30.75 8.69
C ALA A 43 19.56 31.21 7.23
N ARG A 44 20.55 30.72 6.47
CA ARG A 44 20.71 31.03 5.04
C ARG A 44 19.53 30.55 4.18
N LEU A 45 18.97 29.38 4.51
CA LEU A 45 17.75 28.87 3.86
C LEU A 45 16.54 29.75 4.18
N ALA A 46 16.41 30.21 5.43
CA ALA A 46 15.35 31.13 5.84
C ALA A 46 15.45 32.51 5.14
N GLU A 47 16.67 32.96 4.82
CA GLU A 47 16.94 34.17 4.02
C GLU A 47 16.70 33.96 2.51
N GLY A 48 16.33 32.76 2.06
CA GLY A 48 15.98 32.44 0.68
C GLY A 48 17.12 31.90 -0.19
N GLU A 49 18.28 31.54 0.40
CA GLU A 49 19.31 30.81 -0.34
C GLU A 49 18.82 29.41 -0.72
N SER A 50 19.15 28.92 -1.93
CA SER A 50 18.73 27.59 -2.37
C SER A 50 19.63 26.48 -1.83
N LEU A 51 19.04 25.29 -1.61
CA LEU A 51 19.79 24.08 -1.23
C LEU A 51 20.95 23.77 -2.19
N GLU A 52 20.79 24.08 -3.48
CA GLU A 52 21.83 23.85 -4.49
C GLU A 52 23.11 24.66 -4.25
N LYS A 53 22.99 25.89 -3.73
CA LYS A 53 24.13 26.75 -3.42
C LYS A 53 24.84 26.27 -2.15
N ILE A 54 24.09 25.78 -1.18
CA ILE A 54 24.60 25.26 0.10
C ILE A 54 25.23 23.86 -0.08
N ARG A 55 24.73 23.05 -1.04
CA ARG A 55 25.11 21.66 -1.29
C ARG A 55 26.63 21.39 -1.19
N PRO A 56 27.53 22.10 -1.89
CA PRO A 56 28.94 21.75 -1.85
C PRO A 56 29.58 21.93 -0.47
N GLU A 57 29.17 22.97 0.27
CA GLU A 57 29.67 23.25 1.62
C GLU A 57 29.11 22.25 2.63
N ALA A 58 27.79 21.98 2.57
CA ALA A 58 27.12 21.00 3.42
C ALA A 58 27.68 19.57 3.23
N PHE A 59 27.96 19.17 1.99
CA PHE A 59 28.57 17.88 1.69
C PHE A 59 29.99 17.77 2.26
N ALA A 60 30.77 18.84 2.19
CA ALA A 60 32.11 18.87 2.76
C ALA A 60 32.08 18.86 4.30
N VAL A 61 31.08 19.52 4.93
CA VAL A 61 30.80 19.40 6.38
C VAL A 61 30.46 17.96 6.76
N CYS A 62 29.55 17.31 6.02
CA CYS A 62 29.19 15.91 6.26
C CYS A 62 30.41 15.00 6.12
N ARG A 63 31.23 15.17 5.07
CA ARG A 63 32.44 14.39 4.85
C ARG A 63 33.39 14.46 6.06
N GLU A 64 33.62 15.65 6.61
CA GLU A 64 34.48 15.82 7.79
C GLU A 64 33.82 15.27 9.05
N ALA A 65 32.52 15.50 9.26
CA ALA A 65 31.79 14.95 10.40
C ALA A 65 31.80 13.41 10.41
N THR A 66 31.56 12.76 9.27
CA THR A 66 31.64 11.29 9.13
C THR A 66 33.04 10.78 9.45
N LYS A 67 34.09 11.49 9.01
CA LYS A 67 35.48 11.14 9.33
C LYS A 67 35.76 11.22 10.83
N ARG A 68 35.28 12.24 11.53
CA ARG A 68 35.49 12.43 12.98
C ARG A 68 34.70 11.43 13.82
N VAL A 69 33.45 11.21 13.47
CA VAL A 69 32.50 10.40 14.26
C VAL A 69 32.67 8.91 13.99
N LEU A 70 32.74 8.50 12.71
CA LEU A 70 32.81 7.09 12.32
C LEU A 70 34.23 6.62 11.98
N GLY A 71 35.23 7.50 12.02
CA GLY A 71 36.60 7.18 11.60
C GLY A 71 36.77 6.90 10.11
N LYS A 72 35.73 7.14 9.30
CA LYS A 72 35.68 6.81 7.88
C LYS A 72 35.52 8.09 7.07
N ARG A 73 36.53 8.48 6.29
CA ARG A 73 36.42 9.60 5.35
C ARG A 73 35.64 9.13 4.11
N PRO A 74 34.48 9.73 3.79
CA PRO A 74 33.79 9.39 2.56
C PRO A 74 34.66 9.61 1.30
N TYR A 75 34.69 8.62 0.42
CA TYR A 75 35.42 8.68 -0.86
C TYR A 75 34.78 9.68 -1.83
N ASP A 76 35.53 10.02 -2.90
CA ASP A 76 35.04 10.91 -3.94
C ASP A 76 33.88 10.30 -4.72
N VAL A 77 33.90 8.99 -4.95
CA VAL A 77 32.78 8.25 -5.57
C VAL A 77 31.53 8.26 -4.70
N GLN A 78 31.68 8.28 -3.37
CA GLN A 78 30.56 8.37 -2.42
C GLN A 78 29.96 9.77 -2.43
N MET A 79 30.79 10.83 -2.42
CA MET A 79 30.27 12.19 -2.57
C MET A 79 29.60 12.40 -3.94
N LEU A 80 30.13 11.80 -5.00
CA LEU A 80 29.52 11.81 -6.33
C LEU A 80 28.13 11.14 -6.30
N GLY A 81 28.03 9.95 -5.71
CA GLY A 81 26.77 9.23 -5.50
C GLY A 81 25.77 10.04 -4.68
N GLY A 82 26.23 10.68 -3.59
CA GLY A 82 25.39 11.53 -2.75
C GLY A 82 24.80 12.73 -3.50
N VAL A 83 25.56 13.35 -4.41
CA VAL A 83 25.02 14.44 -5.23
C VAL A 83 23.98 13.93 -6.22
N LEU A 84 24.17 12.76 -6.81
CA LEU A 84 23.17 12.13 -7.69
C LEU A 84 21.86 11.83 -6.95
N LEU A 85 21.95 11.38 -5.69
CA LEU A 85 20.79 11.18 -4.82
C LEU A 85 20.06 12.49 -4.54
N ASP A 86 20.77 13.57 -4.19
CA ASP A 86 20.13 14.88 -3.97
C ASP A 86 19.46 15.46 -5.24
N LEU A 87 19.95 15.09 -6.43
CA LEU A 87 19.34 15.44 -7.71
C LEU A 87 18.09 14.61 -8.06
N GLY A 88 17.64 13.70 -7.19
CA GLY A 88 16.46 12.85 -7.45
C GLY A 88 16.72 11.72 -8.45
N SER A 89 17.98 11.26 -8.56
CA SER A 89 18.33 10.14 -9.43
C SER A 89 18.53 8.83 -8.67
N ILE A 90 18.60 7.72 -9.40
CA ILE A 90 19.14 6.47 -8.89
C ILE A 90 20.67 6.50 -8.98
N ALA A 91 21.36 6.38 -7.84
CA ALA A 91 22.79 6.15 -7.79
C ALA A 91 23.08 4.64 -7.81
N GLU A 92 23.53 4.12 -8.96
CA GLU A 92 24.00 2.74 -9.04
C GLU A 92 25.45 2.65 -8.53
N MET A 93 25.60 2.19 -7.29
CA MET A 93 26.87 1.97 -6.60
C MET A 93 27.05 0.50 -6.28
N LYS A 94 28.12 -0.12 -6.77
CA LYS A 94 28.39 -1.55 -6.55
C LYS A 94 28.44 -1.89 -5.06
N THR A 95 28.06 -3.13 -4.72
CA THR A 95 28.05 -3.60 -3.34
C THR A 95 29.44 -3.49 -2.71
N GLY A 96 29.53 -2.98 -1.48
CA GLY A 96 30.80 -2.67 -0.81
C GLY A 96 31.41 -1.30 -1.15
N GLU A 97 30.77 -0.46 -1.97
CA GLU A 97 31.18 0.96 -2.15
C GLU A 97 30.73 1.88 -1.00
N GLY A 98 30.02 1.35 0.01
CA GLY A 98 29.55 2.12 1.18
C GLY A 98 28.33 2.99 0.87
N LYS A 99 27.24 2.36 0.39
CA LYS A 99 25.95 3.02 0.11
C LYS A 99 25.40 3.76 1.34
N THR A 100 25.42 3.11 2.50
CA THR A 100 24.94 3.69 3.77
C THR A 100 25.73 4.94 4.19
N ILE A 101 27.05 4.99 3.98
CA ILE A 101 27.84 6.21 4.25
C ILE A 101 27.53 7.30 3.21
N THR A 102 27.25 6.90 1.98
CA THR A 102 26.92 7.82 0.89
C THR A 102 25.60 8.56 1.14
N SER A 103 24.64 7.95 1.83
CA SER A 103 23.34 8.56 2.12
C SER A 103 23.42 9.73 3.11
N ILE A 104 24.46 9.82 3.94
CA ILE A 104 24.59 10.85 4.99
C ILE A 104 24.47 12.27 4.41
N ALA A 105 25.29 12.61 3.41
CA ALA A 105 25.33 13.97 2.86
C ALA A 105 24.02 14.43 2.19
N PRO A 106 23.36 13.66 1.31
CA PRO A 106 22.08 14.05 0.73
C PRO A 106 20.95 14.08 1.76
N VAL A 107 20.92 13.15 2.73
CA VAL A 107 19.90 13.15 3.79
C VAL A 107 20.06 14.38 4.68
N TYR A 108 21.28 14.68 5.14
CA TYR A 108 21.57 15.90 5.91
C TYR A 108 21.11 17.16 5.18
N LEU A 109 21.50 17.30 3.90
CA LEU A 109 21.14 18.48 3.11
C LEU A 109 19.63 18.68 3.00
N ASN A 110 18.86 17.63 2.72
CA ASN A 110 17.41 17.74 2.55
C ASN A 110 16.69 17.91 3.90
N ALA A 111 17.26 17.39 5.01
CA ALA A 111 16.76 17.60 6.37
C ALA A 111 16.94 19.05 6.88
N LEU A 112 17.88 19.83 6.33
CA LEU A 112 18.09 21.24 6.73
C LEU A 112 16.85 22.12 6.54
N SER A 113 15.92 21.73 5.66
CA SER A 113 14.66 22.44 5.44
C SER A 113 13.68 22.35 6.61
N GLY A 114 13.89 21.43 7.57
CA GLY A 114 12.97 21.18 8.69
C GLY A 114 11.68 20.46 8.30
N LYS A 115 11.53 20.08 7.02
CA LYS A 115 10.35 19.37 6.50
C LYS A 115 10.40 17.85 6.71
N GLY A 116 11.54 17.33 7.20
CA GLY A 116 11.78 15.90 7.37
C GLY A 116 12.44 15.24 6.17
N ALA A 117 13.37 14.32 6.44
CA ALA A 117 14.00 13.46 5.45
C ALA A 117 13.78 11.99 5.81
N ILE A 118 13.16 11.22 4.92
CA ILE A 118 12.86 9.80 5.16
C ILE A 118 13.93 8.93 4.49
N VAL A 119 14.46 7.97 5.25
CA VAL A 119 15.31 6.89 4.74
C VAL A 119 14.54 5.59 4.83
N SER A 120 14.20 5.04 3.67
CA SER A 120 13.43 3.83 3.51
C SER A 120 14.35 2.64 3.27
N THR A 121 14.28 1.61 4.12
CA THR A 121 15.07 0.37 3.99
C THR A 121 14.17 -0.84 3.73
N VAL A 122 14.79 -1.99 3.45
CA VAL A 122 14.07 -3.25 3.16
C VAL A 122 13.55 -3.97 4.40
N ASN A 123 14.14 -3.76 5.58
CA ASN A 123 13.73 -4.42 6.82
C ASN A 123 14.09 -3.61 8.08
N GLU A 124 13.45 -3.95 9.20
CA GLU A 124 13.56 -3.17 10.44
C GLU A 124 14.96 -3.21 11.05
N TYR A 125 15.65 -4.36 10.92
CA TYR A 125 17.03 -4.50 11.40
C TYR A 125 17.96 -3.48 10.73
N LEU A 126 17.88 -3.36 9.40
CA LEU A 126 18.67 -2.38 8.65
C LEU A 126 18.25 -0.94 8.97
N ALA A 127 16.94 -0.68 9.09
CA ALA A 127 16.46 0.65 9.51
C ALA A 127 17.04 1.06 10.87
N GLN A 128 17.00 0.15 11.85
CA GLN A 128 17.52 0.40 13.19
C GLN A 128 19.04 0.55 13.19
N ARG A 129 19.77 -0.40 12.60
CA ARG A 129 21.24 -0.36 12.53
C ARG A 129 21.72 0.93 11.89
N ASP A 130 21.15 1.30 10.74
CA ASP A 130 21.60 2.47 9.99
C ASP A 130 21.23 3.77 10.71
N ALA A 131 20.08 3.82 11.38
CA ALA A 131 19.71 4.94 12.22
C ALA A 131 20.64 5.10 13.43
N GLU A 132 21.06 4.01 14.07
CA GLU A 132 21.98 4.04 15.23
C GLU A 132 23.42 4.37 14.81
N GLU A 133 23.90 3.83 13.69
CA GLU A 133 25.26 4.10 13.19
C GLU A 133 25.36 5.48 12.51
N MET A 134 24.56 5.74 11.48
CA MET A 134 24.63 7.01 10.74
C MET A 134 24.05 8.17 11.55
N GLY A 135 23.09 7.88 12.44
CA GLY A 135 22.50 8.86 13.34
C GLY A 135 23.50 9.52 14.29
N GLN A 136 24.63 8.88 14.60
CA GLN A 136 25.71 9.52 15.35
C GLN A 136 26.26 10.74 14.60
N VAL A 137 26.35 10.69 13.27
CA VAL A 137 26.83 11.82 12.46
C VAL A 137 25.79 12.93 12.41
N PHE A 138 24.52 12.58 12.24
CA PHE A 138 23.41 13.55 12.24
C PHE A 138 23.26 14.24 13.60
N ALA A 139 23.27 13.48 14.69
CA ALA A 139 23.22 13.98 16.06
C ALA A 139 24.45 14.84 16.38
N PHE A 140 25.64 14.44 15.92
CA PHE A 140 26.84 15.27 16.03
C PHE A 140 26.60 16.63 15.38
N LEU A 141 26.04 16.68 14.17
CA LEU A 141 25.70 17.91 13.45
C LEU A 141 24.43 18.62 13.97
N GLY A 142 23.81 18.15 15.04
CA GLY A 142 22.65 18.79 15.69
C GLY A 142 21.30 18.52 15.02
N LEU A 143 21.16 17.44 14.25
CA LEU A 143 19.88 16.97 13.73
C LEU A 143 19.34 15.79 14.55
N SER A 144 18.02 15.70 14.71
CA SER A 144 17.36 14.58 15.38
C SER A 144 17.07 13.42 14.42
N VAL A 145 17.11 12.19 14.93
CA VAL A 145 16.88 10.96 14.15
C VAL A 145 15.82 10.11 14.85
N GLY A 146 14.75 9.77 14.14
CA GLY A 146 13.68 8.89 14.60
C GLY A 146 13.74 7.54 13.89
N ILE A 147 13.26 6.50 14.58
CA ILE A 147 13.14 5.14 14.03
C ILE A 147 11.67 4.76 14.07
N ASN A 148 11.09 4.49 12.90
CA ASN A 148 9.73 4.00 12.76
C ASN A 148 9.75 2.49 12.51
N ARG A 149 9.09 1.73 13.38
CA ARG A 149 8.95 0.27 13.31
C ARG A 149 7.49 -0.12 13.22
N ALA A 150 7.23 -1.32 12.75
CA ALA A 150 5.90 -1.90 12.80
C ALA A 150 5.45 -2.02 14.26
N GLN A 151 4.13 -1.91 14.46
CA GLN A 151 3.48 -2.07 15.78
C GLN A 151 3.93 -1.08 16.87
N MET A 152 4.61 0.02 16.51
CA MET A 152 4.83 1.12 17.44
C MET A 152 3.52 1.84 17.76
N ASP A 153 3.39 2.29 19.01
CA ASP A 153 2.27 3.15 19.42
C ASP A 153 2.21 4.43 18.55
N PRO A 154 1.01 4.89 18.13
CA PRO A 154 0.87 6.09 17.32
C PRO A 154 1.53 7.35 17.90
N SER A 155 1.63 7.48 19.22
CA SER A 155 2.36 8.59 19.86
C SER A 155 3.86 8.53 19.57
N LEU A 156 4.48 7.36 19.71
CA LEU A 156 5.91 7.17 19.42
C LEU A 156 6.20 7.29 17.92
N LYS A 157 5.25 6.89 17.06
CA LYS A 157 5.35 7.14 15.62
C LYS A 157 5.38 8.63 15.31
N ARG A 158 4.49 9.42 15.92
CA ARG A 158 4.53 10.89 15.79
C ARG A 158 5.85 11.48 16.23
N GLU A 159 6.42 11.01 17.34
CA GLU A 159 7.76 11.43 17.78
C GLU A 159 8.85 11.09 16.74
N ALA A 160 8.82 9.86 16.21
CA ALA A 160 9.77 9.43 15.17
C ALA A 160 9.65 10.23 13.87
N TYR A 161 8.41 10.55 13.45
CA TYR A 161 8.13 11.44 12.33
C TYR A 161 8.29 12.92 12.68
N ALA A 162 8.53 13.33 13.92
CA ALA A 162 8.83 14.72 14.26
C ALA A 162 10.35 15.04 14.16
N CYS A 163 11.22 14.03 14.28
CA CYS A 163 12.68 14.18 14.14
C CYS A 163 13.11 14.75 12.79
N ASP A 164 14.25 15.41 12.62
CA ASP A 164 14.68 15.92 11.30
C ASP A 164 14.81 14.82 10.23
N ILE A 165 15.19 13.61 10.67
CA ILE A 165 15.38 12.42 9.83
C ILE A 165 14.60 11.26 10.42
N THR A 166 13.92 10.48 9.57
CA THR A 166 13.16 9.30 9.99
C THR A 166 13.63 8.08 9.20
N TYR A 167 14.11 7.05 9.89
CA TYR A 167 14.39 5.74 9.30
C TYR A 167 13.17 4.85 9.46
N SER A 168 12.76 4.17 8.38
CA SER A 168 11.59 3.29 8.38
C SER A 168 11.78 2.17 7.36
N ILE A 169 11.00 1.11 7.54
CA ILE A 169 10.76 0.15 6.47
C ILE A 169 9.74 0.72 5.47
N HIS A 170 9.90 0.41 4.20
CA HIS A 170 9.04 0.90 3.12
C HIS A 170 7.56 0.50 3.28
N SER A 171 7.30 -0.73 3.75
CA SER A 171 5.93 -1.21 4.05
C SER A 171 5.24 -0.35 5.10
N GLU A 172 5.94 -0.07 6.20
CA GLU A 172 5.40 0.71 7.31
C GLU A 172 5.12 2.16 6.93
N LEU A 173 5.95 2.77 6.07
CA LEU A 173 5.68 4.11 5.53
C LEU A 173 4.33 4.17 4.79
N GLY A 174 4.06 3.15 3.97
CA GLY A 174 2.80 3.08 3.23
C GLY A 174 1.61 2.72 4.13
N PHE A 175 1.79 1.87 5.13
CA PHE A 175 0.73 1.57 6.11
C PHE A 175 0.41 2.75 7.02
N ASP A 176 1.41 3.51 7.46
CA ASP A 176 1.20 4.77 8.19
C ASP A 176 0.40 5.76 7.35
N TYR A 177 0.74 5.89 6.06
CA TYR A 177 -0.03 6.71 5.13
C TYR A 177 -1.50 6.25 5.01
N LEU A 178 -1.74 4.95 4.89
CA LEU A 178 -3.11 4.43 4.83
C LEU A 178 -3.88 4.69 6.14
N ARG A 179 -3.25 4.49 7.31
CA ARG A 179 -3.85 4.76 8.63
C ARG A 179 -4.13 6.25 8.85
N ASP A 180 -3.22 7.12 8.43
CA ASP A 180 -3.40 8.57 8.52
C ASP A 180 -4.62 9.06 7.73
N ASN A 181 -4.92 8.42 6.60
CA ASN A 181 -6.12 8.73 5.80
C ASN A 181 -7.40 8.08 6.33
N MET A 182 -7.31 7.28 7.40
CA MET A 182 -8.43 6.72 8.17
C MET A 182 -8.58 7.36 9.55
N ALA A 183 -7.67 8.28 9.94
CA ALA A 183 -7.71 8.96 11.22
C ALA A 183 -8.98 9.80 11.39
N SER A 184 -9.50 9.88 12.62
CA SER A 184 -10.73 10.63 12.93
C SER A 184 -10.47 12.12 13.17
N SER A 185 -9.23 12.46 13.50
CA SER A 185 -8.76 13.81 13.77
C SER A 185 -7.39 14.05 13.11
N ILE A 186 -6.99 15.32 12.98
CA ILE A 186 -5.69 15.66 12.39
C ILE A 186 -4.55 15.32 13.36
N GLU A 187 -4.79 15.38 14.66
CA GLU A 187 -3.84 15.11 15.74
C GLU A 187 -3.47 13.62 15.86
N GLU A 188 -4.34 12.74 15.35
CA GLU A 188 -4.11 11.30 15.26
C GLU A 188 -3.16 10.91 14.12
N LYS A 189 -2.98 11.76 13.10
CA LYS A 189 -2.06 11.48 11.99
C LYS A 189 -0.63 11.43 12.49
N VAL A 190 0.13 10.45 12.00
CA VAL A 190 1.52 10.24 12.42
C VAL A 190 2.53 10.89 11.46
N GLN A 191 2.22 10.98 10.17
CA GLN A 191 3.09 11.57 9.16
C GLN A 191 2.90 13.09 9.07
N ARG A 192 3.99 13.82 8.77
CA ARG A 192 4.01 15.29 8.63
C ARG A 192 4.05 15.80 7.17
N GLY A 193 3.92 14.89 6.20
CA GLY A 193 4.06 15.16 4.76
C GLY A 193 5.19 14.37 4.08
N LEU A 194 5.11 14.24 2.76
CA LEU A 194 6.00 13.41 1.94
C LEU A 194 6.95 14.28 1.10
N HIS A 195 8.02 14.78 1.73
CA HIS A 195 8.94 15.72 1.08
C HIS A 195 10.13 15.04 0.39
N PHE A 196 11.00 14.38 1.16
CA PHE A 196 12.17 13.69 0.63
C PHE A 196 12.20 12.25 1.10
N CYS A 197 12.37 11.32 0.17
CA CYS A 197 12.63 9.93 0.46
C CYS A 197 13.87 9.44 -0.27
N LEU A 198 14.79 8.82 0.49
CA LEU A 198 15.86 8.00 -0.03
C LEU A 198 15.49 6.53 0.14
N THR A 199 15.37 5.80 -0.97
CA THR A 199 15.13 4.36 -0.97
C THR A 199 16.46 3.60 -1.06
N ASP A 200 16.81 2.86 -0.02
CA ASP A 200 17.87 1.85 -0.12
C ASP A 200 17.35 0.63 -0.88
N GLU A 201 18.23 -0.01 -1.65
CA GLU A 201 17.87 -1.15 -2.50
C GLU A 201 16.66 -0.84 -3.41
N ALA A 202 16.70 0.35 -4.01
CA ALA A 202 15.60 0.95 -4.77
C ALA A 202 15.06 0.05 -5.89
N ASP A 203 15.91 -0.78 -6.49
CA ASP A 203 15.49 -1.75 -7.50
C ASP A 203 14.53 -2.81 -6.95
N SER A 204 14.68 -3.26 -5.72
CA SER A 204 13.72 -4.23 -5.19
C SER A 204 12.45 -3.61 -4.69
N ILE A 205 12.52 -2.43 -4.07
CA ILE A 205 11.31 -1.76 -3.58
C ILE A 205 10.48 -1.24 -4.76
N LEU A 206 11.12 -0.60 -5.73
CA LEU A 206 10.44 0.13 -6.80
C LEU A 206 10.22 -0.69 -8.08
N ILE A 207 10.86 -1.87 -8.23
CA ILE A 207 10.66 -2.77 -9.38
C ILE A 207 10.08 -4.13 -8.93
N ASP A 208 10.74 -4.84 -8.01
CA ASP A 208 10.32 -6.20 -7.64
C ASP A 208 9.01 -6.20 -6.87
N GLU A 209 8.95 -5.39 -5.81
CA GLU A 209 7.79 -5.30 -4.92
C GLU A 209 6.76 -4.27 -5.40
N ALA A 210 7.02 -3.60 -6.51
CA ALA A 210 6.24 -2.48 -7.01
C ALA A 210 4.73 -2.80 -7.17
N LYS A 211 4.41 -4.06 -7.49
CA LYS A 211 3.04 -4.58 -7.65
C LYS A 211 2.34 -4.92 -6.35
N THR A 212 3.08 -5.11 -5.26
CA THR A 212 2.52 -5.55 -3.99
C THR A 212 1.60 -4.46 -3.45
N PRO A 213 0.27 -4.70 -3.37
CA PRO A 213 -0.63 -3.74 -2.77
C PRO A 213 -0.47 -3.79 -1.25
N LEU A 214 -0.42 -2.63 -0.62
CA LEU A 214 -0.62 -2.48 0.81
C LEU A 214 -2.12 -2.37 1.05
N ILE A 215 -2.66 -3.25 1.88
CA ILE A 215 -4.09 -3.38 2.11
C ILE A 215 -4.35 -3.32 3.62
N ILE A 216 -5.24 -2.42 4.05
CA ILE A 216 -5.85 -2.48 5.38
C ILE A 216 -7.23 -3.10 5.20
N SER A 217 -7.45 -4.24 5.83
CA SER A 217 -8.75 -4.92 5.83
C SER A 217 -9.45 -4.73 7.17
N GLY A 218 -10.78 -4.60 7.15
CA GLY A 218 -11.60 -4.36 8.33
C GLY A 218 -13.09 -4.61 8.09
N GLY A 219 -13.85 -4.64 9.19
CA GLY A 219 -15.29 -4.89 9.19
C GLY A 219 -15.68 -6.36 9.35
N GLN A 220 -16.95 -6.58 9.73
CA GLN A 220 -17.61 -7.90 9.67
C GLN A 220 -18.60 -7.86 8.50
N SER A 221 -18.48 -8.83 7.60
CA SER A 221 -19.49 -9.12 6.58
C SER A 221 -20.47 -10.16 7.12
N GLU A 222 -21.76 -9.84 7.11
CA GLU A 222 -22.85 -10.74 7.46
C GLU A 222 -23.31 -11.50 6.19
N ASP A 223 -22.80 -12.71 5.97
CA ASP A 223 -23.57 -13.88 5.50
C ASP A 223 -22.64 -15.07 5.17
N SER A 224 -22.18 -15.79 6.21
CA SER A 224 -21.50 -17.08 6.06
C SER A 224 -22.40 -18.16 5.42
N ASN A 225 -23.72 -17.94 5.39
CA ASN A 225 -24.71 -18.84 4.79
C ASN A 225 -24.53 -19.01 3.28
N VAL A 226 -24.14 -17.95 2.55
CA VAL A 226 -23.99 -18.00 1.09
C VAL A 226 -22.82 -18.88 0.68
N TYR A 227 -21.75 -18.94 1.49
CA TYR A 227 -20.65 -19.87 1.29
C TYR A 227 -21.07 -21.31 1.47
N LEU A 228 -21.87 -21.59 2.50
CA LEU A 228 -22.41 -22.93 2.73
C LEU A 228 -23.33 -23.35 1.59
N ALA A 229 -24.19 -22.47 1.09
CA ALA A 229 -25.05 -22.74 -0.06
C ALA A 229 -24.24 -22.99 -1.34
N SER A 230 -23.17 -22.22 -1.56
CA SER A 230 -22.27 -22.37 -2.71
C SER A 230 -21.46 -23.67 -2.63
N ASP A 231 -20.96 -24.03 -1.45
CA ASP A 231 -20.28 -25.32 -1.20
C ASP A 231 -21.23 -26.49 -1.45
N GLN A 232 -22.46 -26.43 -0.92
CA GLN A 232 -23.49 -27.44 -1.15
C GLN A 232 -23.79 -27.61 -2.64
N PHE A 233 -23.94 -26.50 -3.37
CA PHE A 233 -24.14 -26.55 -4.82
C PHE A 233 -22.97 -27.25 -5.53
N VAL A 234 -21.72 -26.85 -5.25
CA VAL A 234 -20.53 -27.43 -5.90
C VAL A 234 -20.40 -28.94 -5.62
N ARG A 235 -20.82 -29.41 -4.45
CA ARG A 235 -20.87 -30.85 -4.15
C ARG A 235 -21.89 -31.63 -4.99
N THR A 236 -22.87 -30.96 -5.59
CA THR A 236 -23.84 -31.61 -6.52
C THR A 236 -23.32 -31.74 -7.95
N LEU A 237 -22.20 -31.11 -8.29
CA LEU A 237 -21.65 -31.07 -9.65
C LEU A 237 -20.85 -32.33 -9.99
N ASP A 238 -21.04 -32.80 -11.23
CA ASP A 238 -20.28 -33.89 -11.84
C ASP A 238 -19.23 -33.35 -12.84
N GLU A 239 -18.40 -34.24 -13.39
CA GLU A 239 -17.29 -33.88 -14.30
C GLU A 239 -17.77 -33.20 -15.60
N ASN A 240 -19.05 -33.31 -15.99
CA ASN A 240 -19.58 -32.66 -17.19
C ASN A 240 -20.12 -31.25 -16.91
N ASP A 241 -20.16 -30.81 -15.64
CA ASP A 241 -20.71 -29.53 -15.25
C ASP A 241 -19.68 -28.40 -15.17
N TYR A 242 -18.39 -28.73 -15.22
CA TYR A 242 -17.30 -27.76 -15.16
C TYR A 242 -16.12 -28.19 -16.05
N GLU A 243 -15.31 -27.21 -16.44
CA GLU A 243 -14.07 -27.40 -17.18
C GLU A 243 -12.92 -26.77 -16.39
N ILE A 244 -11.78 -27.45 -16.35
CA ILE A 244 -10.54 -26.98 -15.73
C ILE A 244 -9.48 -26.86 -16.83
N ASP A 245 -8.90 -25.67 -16.97
CA ASP A 245 -7.71 -25.47 -17.77
C ASP A 245 -6.48 -25.88 -16.92
N GLU A 246 -5.77 -26.93 -17.34
CA GLU A 246 -4.62 -27.45 -16.58
C GLU A 246 -3.41 -26.50 -16.57
N GLU A 247 -3.29 -25.61 -17.56
CA GLU A 247 -2.15 -24.69 -17.70
C GLU A 247 -2.38 -23.44 -16.85
N THR A 248 -3.59 -22.86 -16.90
CA THR A 248 -3.92 -21.64 -16.16
C THR A 248 -4.55 -21.91 -14.79
N LYS A 249 -4.93 -23.17 -14.51
CA LYS A 249 -5.78 -23.59 -13.38
C LYS A 249 -7.11 -22.82 -13.31
N ALA A 250 -7.55 -22.20 -14.41
CA ALA A 250 -8.83 -21.53 -14.49
C ALA A 250 -9.96 -22.56 -14.50
N ILE A 251 -11.08 -22.25 -13.84
CA ILE A 251 -12.23 -23.14 -13.76
C ILE A 251 -13.48 -22.38 -14.16
N SER A 252 -14.26 -22.98 -15.05
CA SER A 252 -15.53 -22.42 -15.51
C SER A 252 -16.64 -23.48 -15.48
N LEU A 253 -17.87 -23.06 -15.23
CA LEU A 253 -19.03 -23.93 -15.38
C LEU A 253 -19.32 -24.14 -16.87
N THR A 254 -19.66 -25.38 -17.24
CA THR A 254 -20.21 -25.69 -18.57
C THR A 254 -21.66 -25.22 -18.66
N PHE A 255 -22.24 -25.29 -19.86
CA PHE A 255 -23.67 -25.00 -20.04
C PHE A 255 -24.58 -25.83 -19.12
N ASN A 256 -24.24 -27.10 -18.87
CA ASN A 256 -24.99 -27.96 -17.95
C ASN A 256 -24.85 -27.49 -16.49
N GLY A 257 -23.64 -27.12 -16.07
CA GLY A 257 -23.38 -26.56 -14.74
C GLY A 257 -24.14 -25.25 -14.51
N VAL A 258 -24.22 -24.38 -15.52
CA VAL A 258 -25.00 -23.13 -15.46
C VAL A 258 -26.50 -23.42 -15.32
N GLN A 259 -27.05 -24.39 -16.06
CA GLN A 259 -28.45 -24.78 -15.90
C GLN A 259 -28.74 -25.36 -14.51
N LYS A 260 -27.84 -26.18 -13.96
CA LYS A 260 -27.96 -26.70 -12.59
C LYS A 260 -27.91 -25.56 -11.57
N ALA A 261 -27.02 -24.58 -11.75
CA ALA A 261 -26.94 -23.39 -10.90
C ALA A 261 -28.25 -22.60 -10.91
N ASN A 262 -28.81 -22.31 -12.10
CA ASN A 262 -30.09 -21.62 -12.24
C ASN A 262 -31.22 -22.34 -11.49
N ARG A 263 -31.26 -23.69 -11.55
CA ARG A 263 -32.27 -24.48 -10.83
C ARG A 263 -32.04 -24.50 -9.32
N PHE A 264 -30.79 -24.61 -8.87
CA PHE A 264 -30.45 -24.71 -7.46
C PHE A 264 -30.74 -23.41 -6.72
N PHE A 265 -30.36 -22.27 -7.30
CA PHE A 265 -30.55 -20.94 -6.71
C PHE A 265 -31.84 -20.23 -7.16
N ASN A 266 -32.64 -20.88 -8.01
CA ASN A 266 -33.87 -20.33 -8.58
C ASN A 266 -33.68 -19.00 -9.32
N PHE A 267 -32.68 -18.95 -10.22
CA PHE A 267 -32.39 -17.81 -11.08
C PHE A 267 -32.96 -18.01 -12.49
N ASP A 268 -33.41 -16.92 -13.10
CA ASP A 268 -33.74 -16.88 -14.54
C ASP A 268 -32.46 -17.02 -15.39
N ASN A 269 -31.41 -16.27 -15.02
CA ASN A 269 -30.09 -16.32 -15.64
C ASN A 269 -28.98 -16.06 -14.61
N LEU A 270 -28.05 -17.00 -14.50
CA LEU A 270 -26.92 -16.94 -13.58
C LEU A 270 -26.06 -15.68 -13.78
N TYR A 271 -25.88 -15.26 -15.03
CA TYR A 271 -24.97 -14.15 -15.39
C TYR A 271 -25.63 -12.77 -15.41
N ASP A 272 -26.84 -12.64 -14.85
CA ASP A 272 -27.41 -11.32 -14.63
C ASP A 272 -26.61 -10.54 -13.57
N ILE A 273 -26.45 -9.22 -13.76
CA ILE A 273 -25.63 -8.35 -12.88
C ILE A 273 -26.02 -8.48 -11.40
N LYS A 274 -27.31 -8.71 -11.12
CA LYS A 274 -27.83 -8.88 -9.76
C LYS A 274 -27.29 -10.14 -9.06
N ASN A 275 -26.88 -11.15 -9.82
CA ASN A 275 -26.41 -12.44 -9.32
C ASN A 275 -24.88 -12.54 -9.26
N SER A 276 -24.16 -11.49 -9.68
CA SER A 276 -22.69 -11.46 -9.80
C SER A 276 -21.97 -11.94 -8.54
N GLU A 277 -22.48 -11.59 -7.36
CA GLU A 277 -21.88 -12.01 -6.09
C GLU A 277 -21.97 -13.52 -5.87
N ILE A 278 -23.13 -14.11 -6.13
CA ILE A 278 -23.33 -15.57 -6.01
C ILE A 278 -22.51 -16.32 -7.06
N VAL A 279 -22.39 -15.79 -8.28
CA VAL A 279 -21.50 -16.35 -9.31
C VAL A 279 -20.06 -16.42 -8.82
N HIS A 280 -19.56 -15.33 -8.24
CA HIS A 280 -18.22 -15.25 -7.67
C HIS A 280 -18.01 -16.28 -6.54
N ARG A 281 -18.98 -16.43 -5.63
CA ARG A 281 -18.93 -17.45 -4.57
C ARG A 281 -18.95 -18.88 -5.10
N ILE A 282 -19.75 -19.17 -6.12
CA ILE A 282 -19.78 -20.47 -6.79
C ILE A 282 -18.42 -20.77 -7.43
N GLN A 283 -17.82 -19.80 -8.13
CA GLN A 283 -16.49 -19.97 -8.73
C GLN A 283 -15.41 -20.24 -7.67
N ASN A 284 -15.43 -19.51 -6.54
CA ASN A 284 -14.51 -19.75 -5.43
C ASN A 284 -14.72 -21.11 -4.76
N ALA A 285 -15.98 -21.53 -4.54
CA ALA A 285 -16.29 -22.85 -4.02
C ALA A 285 -15.78 -23.94 -4.99
N LEU A 286 -15.98 -23.76 -6.29
CA LEU A 286 -15.50 -24.68 -7.31
C LEU A 286 -13.97 -24.75 -7.32
N ARG A 287 -13.29 -23.60 -7.20
CA ARG A 287 -11.83 -23.51 -7.06
C ARG A 287 -11.32 -24.19 -5.79
N ALA A 288 -11.98 -23.96 -4.66
CA ALA A 288 -11.65 -24.59 -3.38
C ALA A 288 -11.74 -26.12 -3.48
N HIS A 289 -12.76 -26.66 -4.17
CA HIS A 289 -12.92 -28.12 -4.32
C HIS A 289 -11.96 -28.74 -5.33
N LYS A 290 -11.73 -28.09 -6.47
CA LYS A 290 -11.09 -28.73 -7.63
C LYS A 290 -9.62 -28.36 -7.81
N VAL A 291 -9.21 -27.16 -7.38
CA VAL A 291 -7.83 -26.69 -7.52
C VAL A 291 -7.08 -26.69 -6.19
N MET A 292 -7.72 -26.25 -5.11
CA MET A 292 -7.06 -26.14 -3.80
C MET A 292 -7.01 -27.50 -3.10
N LYS A 293 -5.81 -28.02 -2.85
CA LYS A 293 -5.59 -29.31 -2.20
C LYS A 293 -5.02 -29.11 -0.79
N ILE A 294 -5.58 -29.88 0.14
CA ILE A 294 -5.06 -29.96 1.51
C ILE A 294 -3.62 -30.55 1.49
N ASN A 295 -2.75 -30.04 2.36
CA ASN A 295 -1.32 -30.35 2.45
C ASN A 295 -0.47 -29.94 1.24
N VAL A 296 -1.03 -29.16 0.30
CA VAL A 296 -0.28 -28.60 -0.83
C VAL A 296 -0.43 -27.08 -0.83
N GLU A 297 -1.65 -26.56 -0.97
CA GLU A 297 -1.91 -25.13 -0.94
C GLU A 297 -2.27 -24.61 0.46
N TYR A 298 -2.85 -25.45 1.32
CA TYR A 298 -3.21 -25.10 2.69
C TYR A 298 -3.23 -26.32 3.61
N ILE A 299 -3.23 -26.10 4.92
CA ILE A 299 -3.47 -27.11 5.95
C ILE A 299 -4.61 -26.68 6.88
N VAL A 300 -5.19 -27.66 7.56
CA VAL A 300 -6.18 -27.42 8.63
C VAL A 300 -5.49 -27.68 9.97
N ARG A 301 -5.38 -26.66 10.80
CA ARG A 301 -4.75 -26.74 12.13
C ARG A 301 -5.55 -25.96 13.15
N ASP A 302 -5.80 -26.56 14.31
CA ASP A 302 -6.56 -25.95 15.42
C ASP A 302 -7.92 -25.35 15.00
N GLY A 303 -8.60 -25.99 14.04
CA GLY A 303 -9.87 -25.50 13.49
C GLY A 303 -9.71 -24.22 12.67
N LYS A 304 -8.54 -23.97 12.06
CA LYS A 304 -8.27 -22.87 11.15
C LYS A 304 -7.57 -23.34 9.87
N ILE A 305 -7.75 -22.59 8.79
CA ILE A 305 -7.05 -22.79 7.53
C ILE A 305 -5.77 -21.96 7.56
N GLU A 306 -4.62 -22.63 7.54
CA GLU A 306 -3.33 -21.96 7.42
C GLU A 306 -2.74 -22.22 6.02
N LEU A 307 -2.27 -21.17 5.37
CA LEU A 307 -1.76 -21.28 4.01
C LEU A 307 -0.38 -21.92 3.99
N VAL A 308 -0.14 -22.75 2.98
CA VAL A 308 1.17 -23.34 2.73
C VAL A 308 1.76 -22.61 1.53
N ASP A 309 2.96 -22.09 1.70
CA ASP A 309 3.72 -21.53 0.60
C ASP A 309 4.01 -22.64 -0.42
N ALA A 310 3.51 -22.46 -1.64
CA ALA A 310 3.57 -23.47 -2.70
C ALA A 310 4.99 -23.84 -3.15
N PHE A 311 5.98 -22.99 -2.83
CA PHE A 311 7.37 -23.27 -3.11
C PHE A 311 7.99 -23.97 -1.91
N THR A 312 7.87 -23.37 -0.72
CA THR A 312 8.68 -23.75 0.45
C THR A 312 8.05 -24.78 1.38
N GLY A 313 6.76 -25.10 1.21
CA GLY A 313 6.01 -25.99 2.10
C GLY A 313 5.80 -25.44 3.51
N ARG A 314 6.13 -24.16 3.75
CA ARG A 314 6.03 -23.50 5.06
C ARG A 314 4.66 -22.90 5.29
N ILE A 315 4.24 -22.89 6.54
CA ILE A 315 3.00 -22.26 6.99
C ILE A 315 3.17 -20.73 6.99
N MET A 316 2.26 -20.02 6.33
CA MET A 316 2.23 -18.56 6.27
C MET A 316 1.26 -18.00 7.31
N GLU A 317 1.74 -17.84 8.55
CA GLU A 317 0.94 -17.28 9.65
C GLU A 317 0.46 -15.84 9.35
N GLY A 318 -0.81 -15.56 9.67
CA GLY A 318 -1.44 -14.26 9.47
C GLY A 318 -1.81 -13.93 8.02
N ARG A 319 -1.63 -14.86 7.08
CA ARG A 319 -2.09 -14.71 5.68
C ARG A 319 -3.36 -15.51 5.43
N SER A 320 -4.25 -14.94 4.62
CA SER A 320 -5.49 -15.56 4.16
C SER A 320 -5.64 -15.33 2.65
N TYR A 321 -6.29 -16.26 1.95
CA TYR A 321 -6.65 -15.99 0.56
C TYR A 321 -7.70 -14.88 0.46
N SER A 322 -7.55 -14.01 -0.54
CA SER A 322 -8.45 -12.88 -0.79
C SER A 322 -9.70 -13.28 -1.57
N GLU A 323 -10.59 -12.31 -1.79
CA GLU A 323 -11.80 -12.43 -2.62
C GLU A 323 -12.77 -13.55 -2.22
N GLY A 324 -12.74 -14.02 -0.97
CA GLY A 324 -13.63 -15.07 -0.49
C GLY A 324 -13.15 -16.50 -0.71
N LEU A 325 -11.96 -16.71 -1.29
CA LEU A 325 -11.43 -18.06 -1.48
C LEU A 325 -11.08 -18.73 -0.14
N GLN A 326 -10.61 -17.97 0.86
CA GLN A 326 -10.36 -18.48 2.22
C GLN A 326 -11.65 -19.04 2.83
N GLN A 327 -12.74 -18.27 2.74
CA GLN A 327 -14.06 -18.63 3.24
C GLN A 327 -14.64 -19.83 2.50
N ALA A 328 -14.42 -19.92 1.18
CA ALA A 328 -14.80 -21.10 0.41
C ALA A 328 -14.04 -22.37 0.82
N ILE A 329 -12.74 -22.26 1.17
CA ILE A 329 -11.96 -23.37 1.72
C ILE A 329 -12.44 -23.73 3.14
N GLN A 330 -12.73 -22.74 3.99
CA GLN A 330 -13.32 -22.96 5.32
C GLN A 330 -14.65 -23.72 5.22
N ALA A 331 -15.53 -23.31 4.29
CA ALA A 331 -16.79 -24.01 4.02
C ALA A 331 -16.58 -25.45 3.52
N LYS A 332 -15.63 -25.66 2.59
CA LYS A 332 -15.27 -26.98 2.08
C LYS A 332 -14.82 -27.94 3.18
N GLU A 333 -13.95 -27.46 4.07
CA GLU A 333 -13.36 -28.25 5.16
C GLU A 333 -14.22 -28.30 6.43
N MET A 334 -15.42 -27.70 6.40
CA MET A 334 -16.33 -27.60 7.55
C MET A 334 -15.69 -26.96 8.78
N VAL A 335 -14.85 -25.95 8.53
CA VAL A 335 -14.22 -25.10 9.54
C VAL A 335 -15.08 -23.85 9.77
N GLU A 336 -14.96 -23.20 10.93
CA GLU A 336 -15.61 -21.92 11.18
C GLU A 336 -15.29 -20.92 10.06
N ILE A 337 -16.32 -20.44 9.39
CA ILE A 337 -16.19 -19.48 8.29
C ILE A 337 -15.99 -18.12 8.92
N GLU A 338 -14.78 -17.59 8.80
CA GLU A 338 -14.46 -16.25 9.27
C GLU A 338 -15.18 -15.23 8.37
N PRO A 339 -15.75 -14.15 8.93
CA PRO A 339 -16.40 -13.13 8.13
C PRO A 339 -15.41 -12.55 7.12
N GLU A 340 -15.89 -12.28 5.91
CA GLU A 340 -15.06 -11.60 4.93
C GLU A 340 -14.61 -10.25 5.46
N THR A 341 -13.29 -10.05 5.40
CA THR A 341 -12.72 -8.75 5.67
C THR A 341 -12.86 -7.91 4.41
N LYS A 342 -13.39 -6.69 4.54
CA LYS A 342 -13.47 -5.75 3.43
C LYS A 342 -12.19 -4.95 3.36
N THR A 343 -11.76 -4.63 2.14
CA THR A 343 -10.63 -3.70 1.93
C THR A 343 -11.07 -2.29 2.34
N MET A 344 -10.50 -1.77 3.42
CA MET A 344 -10.78 -0.41 3.92
C MET A 344 -9.94 0.64 3.22
N ALA A 345 -8.68 0.31 2.95
CA ALA A 345 -7.73 1.20 2.29
C ALA A 345 -6.70 0.40 1.51
N THR A 346 -6.28 0.91 0.35
CA THR A 346 -5.25 0.26 -0.47
C THR A 346 -4.38 1.26 -1.24
N ILE A 347 -3.09 0.93 -1.36
CA ILE A 347 -2.13 1.64 -2.21
C ILE A 347 -0.99 0.71 -2.62
N THR A 348 -0.50 0.81 -3.86
CA THR A 348 0.74 0.14 -4.29
C THR A 348 1.98 0.96 -3.96
N TYR A 349 3.12 0.30 -3.79
CA TYR A 349 4.39 1.02 -3.58
C TYR A 349 4.71 2.02 -4.69
N GLN A 350 4.39 1.68 -5.95
CA GLN A 350 4.54 2.61 -7.07
C GLN A 350 3.83 3.93 -6.83
N ASN A 351 2.54 3.88 -6.50
CA ASN A 351 1.76 5.09 -6.28
C ASN A 351 2.14 5.81 -4.99
N PHE A 352 2.48 5.08 -3.93
CA PHE A 352 2.91 5.70 -2.67
C PHE A 352 4.21 6.51 -2.85
N PHE A 353 5.26 5.91 -3.44
CA PHE A 353 6.54 6.60 -3.58
C PHE A 353 6.49 7.76 -4.59
N ARG A 354 5.56 7.74 -5.55
CA ARG A 354 5.32 8.86 -6.48
C ARG A 354 4.77 10.11 -5.80
N MET A 355 4.26 10.00 -4.57
CA MET A 355 3.72 11.14 -3.83
C MET A 355 4.80 12.02 -3.18
N PHE A 356 6.05 11.56 -3.13
CA PHE A 356 7.14 12.37 -2.57
C PHE A 356 7.56 13.51 -3.49
N ASP A 357 7.73 14.72 -2.94
CA ASP A 357 8.23 15.89 -3.70
C ASP A 357 9.58 15.59 -4.37
N LYS A 358 10.45 14.87 -3.68
CA LYS A 358 11.75 14.38 -4.18
C LYS A 358 11.97 12.93 -3.75
N LEU A 359 12.00 12.03 -4.73
CA LEU A 359 12.38 10.63 -4.56
C LEU A 359 13.79 10.39 -5.12
N CYS A 360 14.62 9.69 -4.36
CA CYS A 360 15.93 9.22 -4.80
C CYS A 360 16.17 7.79 -4.33
N GLY A 361 17.13 7.09 -4.93
CA GLY A 361 17.38 5.70 -4.57
C GLY A 361 18.80 5.25 -4.83
N MET A 362 19.27 4.30 -4.03
CA MET A 362 20.60 3.69 -4.20
C MET A 362 20.47 2.18 -4.38
N THR A 363 21.27 1.62 -5.28
CA THR A 363 21.33 0.17 -5.49
C THR A 363 22.62 -0.23 -6.21
N GLY A 364 22.97 -1.52 -6.23
CA GLY A 364 24.11 -2.03 -7.00
C GLY A 364 23.80 -2.33 -8.46
N THR A 365 22.52 -2.38 -8.81
CA THR A 365 22.05 -2.97 -10.05
C THR A 365 20.73 -2.32 -10.48
N ALA A 366 20.75 -1.19 -11.19
CA ALA A 366 19.52 -0.53 -11.67
C ALA A 366 19.54 -0.23 -13.17
N LYS A 367 20.72 -0.21 -13.82
CA LYS A 367 20.86 0.31 -15.17
C LYS A 367 20.07 -0.48 -16.22
N THR A 368 19.78 -1.76 -15.97
CA THR A 368 18.95 -2.59 -16.86
C THR A 368 17.52 -2.09 -16.93
N GLU A 369 16.98 -1.60 -15.81
CA GLU A 369 15.59 -1.15 -15.67
C GLU A 369 15.47 0.39 -15.74
N GLU A 370 16.46 1.10 -16.28
CA GLU A 370 16.46 2.57 -16.31
C GLU A 370 15.20 3.13 -16.98
N GLN A 371 14.72 2.48 -18.05
CA GLN A 371 13.51 2.92 -18.73
C GLN A 371 12.29 2.86 -17.81
N GLU A 372 12.17 1.81 -16.99
CA GLU A 372 11.08 1.66 -16.04
C GLU A 372 11.15 2.72 -14.92
N PHE A 373 12.35 3.02 -14.41
CA PHE A 373 12.54 4.12 -13.45
C PHE A 373 12.16 5.49 -14.01
N ILE A 374 12.46 5.75 -15.29
CA ILE A 374 12.09 7.00 -15.96
C ILE A 374 10.58 7.05 -16.18
N ASP A 375 9.98 5.98 -16.70
CA ASP A 375 8.57 5.96 -17.10
C ASP A 375 7.63 6.05 -15.88
N ILE A 376 8.00 5.45 -14.75
CA ILE A 376 7.14 5.38 -13.55
C ILE A 376 7.46 6.50 -12.55
N TYR A 377 8.75 6.75 -12.29
CA TYR A 377 9.20 7.63 -11.20
C TYR A 377 9.92 8.89 -11.68
N ASN A 378 10.12 9.06 -12.99
CA ASN A 378 10.92 10.15 -13.57
C ASN A 378 12.36 10.19 -13.03
N MET A 379 12.95 9.02 -12.78
CA MET A 379 14.30 8.89 -12.21
C MET A 379 15.28 8.29 -13.21
N ARG A 380 16.40 8.98 -13.48
CA ARG A 380 17.49 8.43 -14.29
C ARG A 380 18.42 7.57 -13.47
N VAL A 381 19.02 6.55 -14.08
CA VAL A 381 20.00 5.68 -13.44
C VAL A 381 21.42 6.07 -13.81
N ASN A 382 22.17 6.52 -12.81
CA ASN A 382 23.54 6.97 -12.95
C ASN A 382 24.51 5.96 -12.33
N VAL A 383 25.33 5.33 -13.17
CA VAL A 383 26.36 4.38 -12.72
C VAL A 383 27.53 5.16 -12.13
N VAL A 384 27.72 5.03 -10.83
CA VAL A 384 28.82 5.63 -10.09
C VAL A 384 30.08 4.79 -10.32
N PRO A 385 31.23 5.40 -10.66
CA PRO A 385 32.49 4.67 -10.75
C PRO A 385 32.85 4.00 -9.42
N THR A 386 33.52 2.84 -9.46
CA THR A 386 34.04 2.20 -8.25
C THR A 386 35.27 2.95 -7.72
N ASN A 387 35.46 2.95 -6.41
CA ASN A 387 36.63 3.59 -5.78
C ASN A 387 37.95 2.94 -6.22
N LYS A 388 37.93 1.60 -6.37
CA LYS A 388 39.03 0.79 -6.89
C LYS A 388 38.57 -0.02 -8.10
N PRO A 389 39.45 -0.34 -9.06
CA PRO A 389 39.09 -1.19 -10.19
C PRO A 389 38.64 -2.59 -9.73
N VAL A 390 37.57 -3.11 -10.34
CA VAL A 390 37.11 -4.49 -10.08
C VAL A 390 38.04 -5.46 -10.80
N ILE A 391 38.71 -6.33 -10.04
CA ILE A 391 39.60 -7.39 -10.56
C ILE A 391 38.98 -8.79 -10.48
N ARG A 392 37.70 -8.89 -10.07
CA ARG A 392 36.94 -10.14 -10.02
C ARG A 392 36.91 -10.82 -11.38
N GLN A 393 37.07 -12.14 -11.39
CA GLN A 393 36.94 -12.96 -12.58
C GLN A 393 35.51 -13.49 -12.71
N ASP A 394 34.74 -12.93 -13.63
CA ASP A 394 33.42 -13.46 -13.99
C ASP A 394 33.58 -14.54 -15.07
N LEU A 395 33.58 -15.80 -14.65
CA LEU A 395 33.73 -16.95 -15.54
C LEU A 395 32.44 -17.19 -16.34
N LYS A 396 32.58 -17.83 -17.50
CA LYS A 396 31.41 -18.22 -18.31
C LYS A 396 30.59 -19.27 -17.57
N ASP A 397 29.28 -19.19 -17.77
CA ASP A 397 28.32 -20.14 -17.21
C ASP A 397 28.59 -21.55 -17.75
N SER A 398 28.47 -22.56 -16.89
CA SER A 398 28.54 -23.97 -17.25
C SER A 398 27.13 -24.56 -17.31
N ILE A 399 26.77 -25.19 -18.42
CA ILE A 399 25.42 -25.69 -18.69
C ILE A 399 25.48 -27.22 -18.78
N TYR A 400 24.58 -27.89 -18.09
CA TYR A 400 24.44 -29.35 -18.03
C TYR A 400 23.13 -29.80 -18.67
N ALA A 401 23.12 -31.01 -19.21
CA ALA A 401 21.93 -31.56 -19.86
C ALA A 401 20.80 -31.87 -18.86
N THR A 402 21.17 -32.35 -17.66
CA THR A 402 20.20 -32.77 -16.63
C THR A 402 20.36 -31.98 -15.34
N TYR A 403 19.30 -31.92 -14.56
CA TYR A 403 19.32 -31.27 -13.24
C TYR A 403 20.26 -31.97 -12.25
N GLN A 404 20.36 -33.31 -12.30
CA GLN A 404 21.24 -34.09 -11.43
C GLN A 404 22.73 -33.84 -11.73
N ALA A 405 23.10 -33.78 -13.01
CA ALA A 405 24.49 -33.51 -13.44
C ALA A 405 24.97 -32.13 -12.97
N LYS A 406 24.10 -31.12 -13.03
CA LYS A 406 24.36 -29.78 -12.49
C LYS A 406 24.76 -29.86 -11.02
N TRP A 407 23.96 -30.52 -10.18
CA TRP A 407 24.21 -30.59 -8.74
C TRP A 407 25.46 -31.36 -8.37
N MET A 408 25.75 -32.47 -9.05
CA MET A 408 27.02 -33.18 -8.87
C MET A 408 28.22 -32.27 -9.15
N ALA A 409 28.19 -31.52 -10.26
CA ALA A 409 29.25 -30.58 -10.58
C ALA A 409 29.37 -29.42 -9.59
N VAL A 410 28.26 -28.94 -9.02
CA VAL A 410 28.27 -27.93 -7.96
C VAL A 410 28.95 -28.48 -6.70
N VAL A 411 28.57 -29.67 -6.25
CA VAL A 411 29.15 -30.32 -5.07
C VAL A 411 30.65 -30.56 -5.26
N ASP A 412 31.05 -31.10 -6.42
CA ASP A 412 32.46 -31.33 -6.75
C ASP A 412 33.26 -30.02 -6.71
N LYS A 413 32.69 -28.93 -7.22
CA LYS A 413 33.36 -27.63 -7.20
C LYS A 413 33.46 -27.06 -5.79
N VAL A 414 32.39 -27.15 -5.00
CA VAL A 414 32.40 -26.70 -3.60
C VAL A 414 33.43 -27.49 -2.80
N LYS A 415 33.53 -28.80 -3.02
CA LYS A 415 34.53 -29.67 -2.39
C LYS A 415 35.95 -29.24 -2.73
N GLU A 416 36.25 -29.04 -4.01
CA GLU A 416 37.56 -28.57 -4.48
C GLU A 416 37.96 -27.25 -3.79
N LEU A 417 37.03 -26.28 -3.72
CA LEU A 417 37.28 -24.97 -3.12
C LEU A 417 37.46 -25.06 -1.60
N TYR A 418 36.65 -25.88 -0.92
CA TYR A 418 36.74 -26.12 0.51
C TYR A 418 38.06 -26.80 0.91
N GLU A 419 38.52 -27.80 0.14
CA GLU A 419 39.81 -28.46 0.34
C GLU A 419 40.98 -27.48 0.16
N ASN A 420 40.88 -26.56 -0.81
CA ASN A 420 41.84 -25.48 -1.04
C ASN A 420 41.73 -24.32 -0.02
N GLY A 421 40.70 -24.32 0.83
CA GLY A 421 40.45 -23.31 1.86
C GLY A 421 39.76 -22.03 1.38
N GLN A 422 39.40 -21.92 0.11
CA GLN A 422 38.77 -20.73 -0.44
C GLN A 422 37.30 -20.63 0.02
N PRO A 423 36.83 -19.46 0.54
CA PRO A 423 35.43 -19.30 0.94
C PRO A 423 34.48 -19.34 -0.26
N VAL A 424 33.32 -19.96 -0.05
CA VAL A 424 32.30 -20.16 -1.08
C VAL A 424 30.94 -19.64 -0.63
N LEU A 425 30.32 -18.82 -1.47
CA LEU A 425 28.91 -18.46 -1.38
C LEU A 425 28.15 -19.10 -2.54
N VAL A 426 27.20 -19.97 -2.23
CA VAL A 426 26.31 -20.61 -3.20
C VAL A 426 24.95 -19.92 -3.15
N GLY A 427 24.54 -19.29 -4.25
CA GLY A 427 23.23 -18.69 -4.41
C GLY A 427 22.27 -19.65 -5.10
N THR A 428 21.17 -19.99 -4.42
CA THR A 428 20.08 -20.79 -5.00
C THR A 428 18.85 -19.92 -5.27
N ALA A 429 18.01 -20.36 -6.21
CA ALA A 429 16.77 -19.67 -6.53
C ALA A 429 15.67 -19.96 -5.50
N GLN A 430 15.50 -21.24 -5.12
CA GLN A 430 14.44 -21.68 -4.21
C GLN A 430 15.01 -22.24 -2.89
N ILE A 431 14.14 -22.39 -1.89
CA ILE A 431 14.52 -23.00 -0.60
C ILE A 431 14.76 -24.50 -0.79
N GLU A 432 13.93 -25.14 -1.60
CA GLU A 432 14.05 -26.56 -1.95
C GLU A 432 15.42 -26.89 -2.57
N ASP A 433 15.92 -26.02 -3.44
CA ASP A 433 17.28 -26.14 -4.02
C ASP A 433 18.37 -26.03 -2.93
N SER A 434 18.17 -25.17 -1.93
CA SER A 434 19.09 -25.02 -0.80
C SER A 434 19.09 -26.24 0.11
N GLU A 435 17.92 -26.81 0.40
CA GLU A 435 17.79 -28.04 1.20
C GLU A 435 18.36 -29.25 0.44
N LEU A 436 18.13 -29.36 -0.87
CA LEU A 436 18.74 -30.38 -1.70
C LEU A 436 20.27 -30.27 -1.68
N LEU A 437 20.81 -29.07 -1.86
CA LEU A 437 22.26 -28.85 -1.79
C LEU A 437 22.80 -29.15 -0.39
N HIS A 438 22.05 -28.81 0.67
CA HIS A 438 22.40 -29.13 2.04
C HIS A 438 22.59 -30.64 2.21
N GLU A 439 21.63 -31.46 1.80
CA GLU A 439 21.72 -32.92 1.86
C GLU A 439 22.93 -33.46 1.09
N LEU A 440 23.17 -32.93 -0.11
CA LEU A 440 24.31 -33.34 -0.94
C LEU A 440 25.66 -32.98 -0.30
N LEU A 441 25.78 -31.80 0.32
CA LEU A 441 27.01 -31.38 1.01
C LEU A 441 27.22 -32.12 2.34
N VAL A 442 26.15 -32.48 3.06
CA VAL A 442 26.23 -33.37 4.25
C VAL A 442 26.78 -34.73 3.83
N ASN A 443 26.27 -35.31 2.75
CA ASN A 443 26.77 -36.58 2.21
C ASN A 443 28.22 -36.50 1.72
N ALA A 444 28.68 -35.31 1.31
CA ALA A 444 30.06 -35.05 0.92
C ALA A 444 30.98 -34.67 2.11
N GLU A 445 30.47 -34.67 3.34
CA GLU A 445 31.17 -34.30 4.58
C GLU A 445 31.73 -32.87 4.58
N ILE A 446 31.02 -31.93 3.95
CA ILE A 446 31.43 -30.52 3.86
C ILE A 446 30.63 -29.68 4.87
N PRO A 447 31.26 -29.10 5.90
CA PRO A 447 30.61 -28.16 6.81
C PRO A 447 30.15 -26.90 6.06
N HIS A 448 28.88 -26.53 6.24
CA HIS A 448 28.29 -25.38 5.57
C HIS A 448 27.15 -24.80 6.40
N THR A 449 26.73 -23.58 6.04
CA THR A 449 25.58 -22.89 6.66
C THR A 449 24.54 -22.55 5.61
N VAL A 450 23.25 -22.66 5.95
CA VAL A 450 22.13 -22.37 5.04
C VAL A 450 21.37 -21.14 5.52
N LEU A 451 21.06 -20.23 4.60
CA LEU A 451 20.34 -18.98 4.86
C LEU A 451 19.06 -18.94 4.02
N ASN A 452 17.92 -18.92 4.72
CA ASN A 452 16.59 -19.13 4.15
C ASN A 452 15.64 -17.91 4.34
N ALA A 453 16.18 -16.70 4.56
CA ALA A 453 15.44 -15.44 4.73
C ALA A 453 14.35 -15.44 5.83
N LYS A 454 14.61 -16.13 6.95
CA LYS A 454 13.67 -16.27 8.09
C LYS A 454 14.01 -15.36 9.27
N GLN A 455 15.30 -15.14 9.55
CA GLN A 455 15.74 -14.40 10.74
C GLN A 455 16.86 -13.43 10.38
N ASN A 456 16.48 -12.18 10.09
CA ASN A 456 17.39 -11.17 9.53
C ASN A 456 18.63 -10.90 10.40
N ALA A 457 18.50 -10.89 11.74
CA ALA A 457 19.61 -10.58 12.64
C ALA A 457 20.68 -11.70 12.69
N SER A 458 20.25 -12.95 12.87
CA SER A 458 21.16 -14.11 12.86
C SER A 458 21.76 -14.34 11.47
N GLU A 459 21.01 -14.07 10.41
CA GLU A 459 21.52 -14.13 9.03
C GLU A 459 22.62 -13.10 8.76
N ALA A 460 22.49 -11.87 9.26
CA ALA A 460 23.52 -10.86 9.12
C ALA A 460 24.82 -11.28 9.82
N GLU A 461 24.71 -11.87 11.01
CA GLU A 461 25.86 -12.41 11.74
C GLU A 461 26.53 -13.55 10.97
N ILE A 462 25.77 -14.51 10.45
CA ILE A 462 26.29 -15.62 9.65
C ILE A 462 26.99 -15.12 8.38
N ILE A 463 26.35 -14.21 7.62
CA ILE A 463 26.90 -13.63 6.40
C ILE A 463 28.23 -12.91 6.66
N SER A 464 28.36 -12.24 7.80
CA SER A 464 29.61 -11.54 8.15
C SER A 464 30.81 -12.49 8.26
N HIS A 465 30.56 -13.77 8.58
CA HIS A 465 31.56 -14.83 8.66
C HIS A 465 31.73 -15.65 7.37
N ALA A 466 30.90 -15.41 6.34
CA ALA A 466 30.97 -16.14 5.06
C ALA A 466 32.27 -15.90 4.27
N GLY A 467 33.07 -14.89 4.64
CA GLY A 467 34.36 -14.57 4.04
C GLY A 467 35.56 -15.26 4.68
N GLN A 468 35.36 -16.08 5.72
CA GLN A 468 36.46 -16.75 6.42
C GLN A 468 36.98 -17.97 5.64
N VAL A 469 38.24 -18.36 5.87
CA VAL A 469 38.85 -19.55 5.25
C VAL A 469 37.98 -20.78 5.54
N LYS A 470 37.75 -21.61 4.52
CA LYS A 470 36.86 -22.79 4.57
C LYS A 470 35.37 -22.50 4.86
N ALA A 471 34.92 -21.25 4.86
CA ALA A 471 33.49 -20.96 5.00
C ALA A 471 32.72 -21.38 3.73
N VAL A 472 31.67 -22.17 3.89
CA VAL A 472 30.71 -22.51 2.83
C VAL A 472 29.34 -22.04 3.27
N THR A 473 28.76 -21.13 2.52
CA THR A 473 27.44 -20.54 2.82
C THR A 473 26.51 -20.74 1.64
N ILE A 474 25.33 -21.30 1.90
CA ILE A 474 24.22 -21.41 0.95
C ILE A 474 23.24 -20.29 1.27
N ALA A 475 22.84 -19.51 0.26
CA ALA A 475 21.89 -18.41 0.41
C ALA A 475 20.77 -18.51 -0.64
N THR A 476 19.53 -18.57 -0.17
CA THR A 476 18.35 -18.51 -1.04
C THR A 476 18.08 -17.08 -1.45
N ASN A 477 18.13 -16.79 -2.75
CA ASN A 477 17.72 -15.52 -3.39
C ASN A 477 18.16 -14.24 -2.63
N MET A 478 17.29 -13.75 -1.73
CA MET A 478 17.46 -12.48 -0.99
C MET A 478 18.13 -12.59 0.39
N ALA A 479 18.48 -13.79 0.84
CA ALA A 479 19.06 -13.98 2.16
C ALA A 479 20.38 -13.21 2.34
N GLY A 480 20.57 -12.57 3.49
CA GLY A 480 21.78 -11.80 3.78
C GLY A 480 21.96 -10.51 2.96
N ARG A 481 20.90 -9.95 2.37
CA ARG A 481 20.94 -8.63 1.73
C ARG A 481 21.27 -7.51 2.73
N GLY A 482 21.93 -6.46 2.24
CA GLY A 482 22.34 -5.32 3.07
C GLY A 482 23.50 -5.60 4.04
N THR A 483 24.09 -6.80 3.97
CA THR A 483 25.26 -7.18 4.78
C THR A 483 26.48 -7.46 3.90
N ASP A 484 27.62 -6.92 4.32
CA ASP A 484 28.88 -7.03 3.60
C ASP A 484 29.66 -8.28 4.02
N ILE A 485 30.09 -9.08 3.04
CA ILE A 485 31.02 -10.20 3.26
C ILE A 485 32.43 -9.65 3.13
N LYS A 486 33.21 -9.74 4.21
CA LYS A 486 34.61 -9.31 4.25
C LYS A 486 35.51 -10.54 4.28
N PRO A 487 36.21 -10.86 3.18
CA PRO A 487 37.16 -11.96 3.19
C PRO A 487 38.30 -11.68 4.17
N SER A 488 38.78 -12.72 4.86
CA SER A 488 40.00 -12.59 5.67
C SER A 488 41.23 -12.39 4.78
N ALA A 489 42.34 -11.88 5.34
CA ALA A 489 43.58 -11.70 4.57
C ALA A 489 44.09 -13.02 3.96
N GLU A 490 43.91 -14.13 4.67
CA GLU A 490 44.22 -15.48 4.20
C GLU A 490 43.30 -15.90 3.04
N ALA A 491 42.00 -15.64 3.15
CA ALA A 491 41.05 -15.91 2.07
C ALA A 491 41.35 -15.11 0.80
N LEU A 492 41.77 -13.84 0.94
CA LEU A 492 42.20 -13.01 -0.20
C LEU A 492 43.42 -13.61 -0.91
N ALA A 493 44.38 -14.15 -0.15
CA ALA A 493 45.55 -14.84 -0.71
C ALA A 493 45.18 -16.13 -1.46
N LEU A 494 44.09 -16.80 -1.06
CA LEU A 494 43.53 -17.99 -1.71
C LEU A 494 42.63 -17.66 -2.92
N GLY A 495 42.62 -16.41 -3.40
CA GLY A 495 41.83 -15.98 -4.56
C GLY A 495 40.52 -15.27 -4.22
N GLY A 496 40.26 -15.00 -2.94
CA GLY A 496 39.09 -14.27 -2.45
C GLY A 496 37.81 -15.10 -2.46
N LEU A 497 36.66 -14.43 -2.32
CA LEU A 497 35.36 -15.11 -2.26
C LEU A 497 34.98 -15.72 -3.62
N TYR A 498 34.65 -17.00 -3.64
CA TYR A 498 34.07 -17.67 -4.80
C TYR A 498 32.55 -17.62 -4.70
N VAL A 499 31.89 -17.03 -5.70
CA VAL A 499 30.43 -16.98 -5.79
C VAL A 499 29.94 -17.96 -6.85
N LEU A 500 29.09 -18.88 -6.45
CA LEU A 500 28.48 -19.88 -7.31
C LEU A 500 26.98 -19.62 -7.42
N GLY A 501 26.46 -19.41 -8.62
CA GLY A 501 25.01 -19.40 -8.88
C GLY A 501 24.55 -20.76 -9.40
N THR A 502 23.46 -21.31 -8.86
CA THR A 502 22.94 -22.63 -9.28
C THR A 502 21.83 -22.54 -10.32
N ASP A 503 21.31 -21.34 -10.55
CA ASP A 503 20.21 -21.05 -11.46
C ASP A 503 20.34 -19.62 -11.99
N LYS A 504 19.66 -19.34 -13.10
CA LYS A 504 19.44 -17.98 -13.59
C LYS A 504 18.16 -17.42 -12.99
N ALA A 505 18.25 -16.26 -12.35
CA ALA A 505 17.08 -15.55 -11.90
C ALA A 505 16.24 -15.04 -13.08
N GLU A 506 14.99 -14.68 -12.81
CA GLU A 506 14.10 -14.06 -13.81
C GLU A 506 14.62 -12.73 -14.33
N SER A 507 15.49 -12.05 -13.57
CA SER A 507 16.16 -10.82 -13.97
C SER A 507 17.68 -10.94 -13.82
N ARG A 508 18.40 -10.45 -14.83
CA ARG A 508 19.87 -10.33 -14.84
C ARG A 508 20.38 -9.46 -13.70
N ARG A 509 19.53 -8.58 -13.17
CA ARG A 509 19.81 -7.73 -12.02
C ARG A 509 20.16 -8.57 -10.79
N ILE A 510 19.35 -9.57 -10.48
CA ILE A 510 19.51 -10.47 -9.33
C ILE A 510 20.80 -11.31 -9.50
N ASP A 511 21.04 -11.84 -10.70
CA ASP A 511 22.30 -12.53 -10.99
C ASP A 511 23.53 -11.64 -10.72
N ASN A 512 23.46 -10.36 -11.13
CA ASN A 512 24.54 -9.40 -10.92
C ASN A 512 24.70 -8.99 -9.46
N GLN A 513 23.62 -8.99 -8.67
CA GLN A 513 23.70 -8.81 -7.21
C GLN A 513 24.45 -9.97 -6.56
N LEU A 514 24.16 -11.20 -6.97
CA LEU A 514 24.87 -12.39 -6.50
C LEU A 514 26.36 -12.29 -6.83
N ARG A 515 26.71 -12.05 -8.11
CA ARG A 515 28.13 -11.83 -8.52
C ARG A 515 28.80 -10.72 -7.70
N GLY A 516 28.06 -9.63 -7.46
CA GLY A 516 28.48 -8.46 -6.69
C GLY A 516 28.82 -8.73 -5.23
N ARG A 517 28.53 -9.93 -4.70
CA ARG A 517 28.97 -10.32 -3.36
C ARG A 517 30.48 -10.52 -3.26
N SER A 518 31.15 -10.84 -4.38
CA SER A 518 32.60 -11.02 -4.48
C SER A 518 33.30 -9.85 -5.17
N GLY A 519 34.62 -9.70 -4.92
CA GLY A 519 35.51 -8.74 -5.58
C GLY A 519 35.26 -7.27 -5.24
N ARG A 520 34.92 -7.00 -3.97
CA ARG A 520 34.56 -5.67 -3.48
C ARG A 520 35.82 -4.84 -3.23
N GLN A 521 35.76 -3.52 -3.44
CA GLN A 521 36.92 -2.62 -3.24
C GLN A 521 38.24 -3.10 -3.87
N GLY A 522 38.15 -3.77 -5.04
CA GLY A 522 39.31 -4.29 -5.76
C GLY A 522 39.91 -5.58 -5.18
N ASP A 523 39.18 -6.27 -4.29
CA ASP A 523 39.56 -7.60 -3.81
C ASP A 523 39.56 -8.61 -4.97
N PRO A 524 40.44 -9.63 -4.94
CA PRO A 524 40.31 -10.80 -5.80
C PRO A 524 39.01 -11.56 -5.50
N GLY A 525 38.53 -12.28 -6.50
CA GLY A 525 37.32 -13.07 -6.37
C GLY A 525 36.92 -13.70 -7.69
N VAL A 526 36.04 -14.68 -7.62
CA VAL A 526 35.53 -15.41 -8.79
C VAL A 526 34.01 -15.48 -8.71
N SER A 527 33.33 -15.34 -9.85
CA SER A 527 31.92 -15.70 -9.95
C SER A 527 31.69 -16.66 -11.12
N LYS A 528 30.83 -17.66 -10.93
CA LYS A 528 30.45 -18.62 -11.97
C LYS A 528 29.04 -19.15 -11.74
N PHE A 529 28.28 -19.35 -12.82
CA PHE A 529 26.97 -20.01 -12.75
C PHE A 529 27.05 -21.43 -13.29
N TYR A 530 26.32 -22.34 -12.65
CA TYR A 530 26.12 -23.74 -13.03
C TYR A 530 24.63 -23.89 -13.30
N LEU A 531 24.27 -24.25 -14.53
CA LEU A 531 22.90 -24.25 -15.03
C LEU A 531 22.54 -25.61 -15.61
N SER A 532 21.26 -25.90 -15.73
CA SER A 532 20.72 -27.05 -16.42
C SER A 532 19.71 -26.64 -17.49
N ILE A 533 19.64 -27.40 -18.59
CA ILE A 533 18.53 -27.27 -19.55
C ILE A 533 17.18 -27.54 -18.85
N ASP A 534 17.18 -28.36 -17.80
CA ASP A 534 16.01 -28.67 -16.97
C ASP A 534 15.66 -27.55 -15.96
N ASP A 535 16.40 -26.43 -15.89
CA ASP A 535 16.09 -25.33 -14.96
C ASP A 535 14.75 -24.64 -15.33
N GLN A 536 14.06 -24.09 -14.32
CA GLN A 536 12.73 -23.50 -14.50
C GLN A 536 12.68 -22.43 -15.60
N LEU A 537 13.72 -21.60 -15.70
CA LEU A 537 13.80 -20.54 -16.70
C LEU A 537 13.68 -21.09 -18.13
N MET A 538 14.35 -22.20 -18.41
CA MET A 538 14.35 -22.82 -19.75
C MET A 538 13.04 -23.54 -20.02
N ARG A 539 12.45 -24.23 -19.02
CA ARG A 539 11.17 -24.93 -19.18
C ARG A 539 10.02 -24.03 -19.63
N ARG A 540 10.05 -22.75 -19.27
CA ARG A 540 9.03 -21.76 -19.67
C ARG A 540 9.16 -21.28 -21.12
N PHE A 541 10.14 -21.77 -21.88
CA PHE A 541 10.42 -21.31 -23.24
C PHE A 541 10.06 -22.34 -24.30
N SER A 542 9.58 -21.88 -25.46
CA SER A 542 9.06 -22.72 -26.55
C SER A 542 10.05 -23.72 -27.13
N ASN A 543 11.36 -23.46 -27.00
CA ASN A 543 12.42 -24.27 -27.59
C ASN A 543 13.03 -25.27 -26.59
N TYR A 544 12.44 -25.39 -25.39
CA TYR A 544 12.91 -26.30 -24.34
C TYR A 544 13.00 -27.75 -24.83
N GLU A 545 11.95 -28.26 -25.46
CA GLU A 545 11.92 -29.64 -25.97
C GLU A 545 12.98 -29.88 -27.07
N GLU A 546 13.22 -28.89 -27.94
CA GLU A 546 14.25 -28.97 -28.97
C GLU A 546 15.65 -29.08 -28.35
N PHE A 547 15.95 -28.23 -27.35
CA PHE A 547 17.22 -28.28 -26.64
C PHE A 547 17.37 -29.58 -25.84
N LYS A 548 16.30 -30.02 -25.17
CA LYS A 548 16.32 -31.25 -24.38
C LYS A 548 16.59 -32.47 -25.23
N GLU A 549 15.93 -32.61 -26.38
CA GLU A 549 16.15 -33.75 -27.27
C GLU A 549 17.55 -33.70 -27.91
N GLN A 550 18.08 -32.51 -28.22
CA GLN A 550 19.42 -32.34 -28.76
C GLN A 550 20.53 -32.84 -27.82
N PHE A 551 20.43 -32.54 -26.53
CA PHE A 551 21.49 -32.83 -25.53
C PHE A 551 21.19 -34.05 -24.63
N LYS A 552 20.13 -34.80 -24.93
CA LYS A 552 19.67 -35.97 -24.15
C LYS A 552 20.72 -37.06 -23.96
N LYS A 553 21.69 -37.18 -24.89
CA LYS A 553 22.71 -38.24 -24.89
C LYS A 553 24.00 -37.86 -24.15
N ASP A 554 24.13 -36.63 -23.70
CA ASP A 554 25.39 -36.12 -23.14
C ASP A 554 25.60 -36.49 -21.65
N GLY A 555 24.59 -37.05 -20.99
CA GLY A 555 24.68 -37.58 -19.63
C GLY A 555 25.12 -36.52 -18.63
N ASP A 556 26.16 -36.83 -17.83
CA ASP A 556 26.64 -35.96 -16.75
C ASP A 556 27.67 -34.90 -17.18
N LYS A 557 27.93 -34.76 -18.49
CA LYS A 557 28.95 -33.83 -19.00
C LYS A 557 28.40 -32.42 -19.16
N GLU A 558 29.31 -31.44 -19.05
CA GLU A 558 29.03 -30.05 -19.42
C GLU A 558 28.79 -29.96 -20.94
N VAL A 559 27.66 -29.36 -21.34
CA VAL A 559 27.20 -29.20 -22.72
C VAL A 559 27.23 -27.75 -23.19
N THR A 560 27.99 -26.88 -22.52
CA THR A 560 28.01 -25.44 -22.78
C THR A 560 28.36 -25.12 -24.25
N THR A 561 27.38 -24.54 -24.97
CA THR A 561 27.58 -24.02 -26.32
C THR A 561 27.19 -22.54 -26.40
N LYS A 562 27.70 -21.81 -27.41
CA LYS A 562 27.30 -20.41 -27.65
C LYS A 562 25.79 -20.27 -27.89
N SER A 563 25.16 -21.28 -28.50
CA SER A 563 23.72 -21.30 -28.75
C SER A 563 22.93 -21.36 -27.45
N LEU A 564 23.29 -22.27 -26.53
CA LEU A 564 22.64 -22.38 -25.23
C LEU A 564 22.82 -21.13 -24.38
N LEU A 565 24.04 -20.57 -24.31
CA LEU A 565 24.29 -19.32 -23.59
C LEU A 565 23.42 -18.17 -24.11
N TYR A 566 23.26 -18.08 -25.43
CA TYR A 566 22.37 -17.10 -26.04
C TYR A 566 20.89 -17.39 -25.72
N GLY A 567 20.47 -18.66 -25.75
CA GLY A 567 19.12 -19.10 -25.37
C GLY A 567 18.73 -18.67 -23.96
N PHE A 568 19.60 -18.89 -22.97
CA PHE A 568 19.37 -18.43 -21.59
C PHE A 568 19.26 -16.90 -21.50
N GLN A 569 20.10 -16.15 -22.22
CA GLN A 569 20.06 -14.69 -22.21
C GLN A 569 18.76 -14.14 -22.82
N GLU A 570 18.29 -14.74 -23.91
CA GLU A 570 17.03 -14.34 -24.55
C GLU A 570 15.82 -14.74 -23.70
N ALA A 571 15.87 -15.91 -23.04
CA ALA A 571 14.85 -16.31 -22.08
C ALA A 571 14.71 -15.30 -20.94
N GLN A 572 15.83 -14.89 -20.32
CA GLN A 572 15.82 -13.84 -19.29
C GLN A 572 15.25 -12.51 -19.81
N LYS A 573 15.72 -12.00 -20.95
CA LYS A 573 15.22 -10.73 -21.51
C LYS A 573 13.72 -10.76 -21.80
N LYS A 574 13.21 -11.89 -22.31
CA LYS A 574 11.78 -12.04 -22.60
C LYS A 574 10.95 -12.00 -21.31
N ILE A 575 11.42 -12.66 -20.25
CA ILE A 575 10.76 -12.65 -18.94
C ILE A 575 10.85 -11.27 -18.29
N GLU A 576 11.99 -10.58 -18.36
CA GLU A 576 12.13 -9.19 -17.93
C GLU A 576 11.09 -8.28 -18.62
N GLY A 577 10.97 -8.37 -19.95
CA GLY A 577 9.99 -7.62 -20.72
C GLY A 577 8.54 -7.95 -20.36
N PHE A 578 8.22 -9.24 -20.21
CA PHE A 578 6.88 -9.67 -19.78
C PHE A 578 6.53 -9.15 -18.37
N ASN A 579 7.48 -9.21 -17.45
CA ASN A 579 7.32 -8.70 -16.08
C ASN A 579 7.11 -7.17 -16.08
N TYR A 580 7.86 -6.45 -16.92
CA TYR A 580 7.72 -5.00 -17.14
C TYR A 580 6.33 -4.65 -17.69
N ASP A 581 5.89 -5.31 -18.77
CA ASP A 581 4.56 -5.07 -19.36
C ASP A 581 3.44 -5.37 -18.37
N THR A 582 3.58 -6.44 -17.57
CA THR A 582 2.63 -6.76 -16.50
C THR A 582 2.61 -5.69 -15.42
N ARG A 583 3.77 -5.14 -15.01
CA ARG A 583 3.86 -4.02 -14.04
C ARG A 583 3.19 -2.78 -14.57
N LYS A 584 3.47 -2.43 -15.82
CA LYS A 584 2.86 -1.30 -16.51
C LYS A 584 1.33 -1.44 -16.59
N ASN A 585 0.83 -2.63 -16.89
CA ASN A 585 -0.61 -2.88 -16.92
C ASN A 585 -1.26 -2.70 -15.55
N VAL A 586 -0.67 -3.26 -14.48
CA VAL A 586 -1.17 -3.07 -13.10
C VAL A 586 -1.20 -1.58 -12.74
N LEU A 587 -0.13 -0.84 -13.04
CA LEU A 587 -0.05 0.60 -12.81
C LEU A 587 -1.19 1.38 -13.49
N HIS A 588 -1.58 0.99 -14.71
CA HIS A 588 -2.66 1.67 -15.43
C HIS A 588 -4.01 1.57 -14.70
N TYR A 589 -4.38 0.38 -14.19
CA TYR A 589 -5.61 0.21 -13.42
C TYR A 589 -5.54 0.96 -12.09
N ASP A 590 -4.41 0.85 -11.41
CA ASP A 590 -4.17 1.52 -10.13
C ASP A 590 -4.19 3.05 -10.24
N ASP A 591 -3.76 3.62 -11.37
CA ASP A 591 -3.77 5.06 -11.63
C ASP A 591 -5.19 5.65 -11.62
N VAL A 592 -6.22 4.87 -12.01
CA VAL A 592 -7.63 5.29 -11.95
C VAL A 592 -8.07 5.45 -10.49
N ILE A 593 -7.84 4.43 -9.66
CA ILE A 593 -8.14 4.50 -8.22
C ILE A 593 -7.30 5.59 -7.55
N ARG A 594 -6.02 5.76 -7.94
CA ARG A 594 -5.18 6.84 -7.40
C ARG A 594 -5.83 8.21 -7.62
N GLN A 595 -6.24 8.53 -8.84
CA GLN A 595 -6.82 9.85 -9.13
C GLN A 595 -8.08 10.12 -8.27
N GLN A 596 -8.93 9.11 -8.12
CA GLN A 596 -10.11 9.18 -7.26
C GLN A 596 -9.72 9.37 -5.78
N ARG A 597 -8.73 8.61 -5.31
CA ARG A 597 -8.22 8.65 -3.93
C ARG A 597 -7.58 9.99 -3.60
N ASP A 598 -6.74 10.53 -4.47
CA ASP A 598 -6.04 11.79 -4.24
C ASP A 598 -7.06 12.94 -4.11
N LEU A 599 -8.08 12.97 -4.97
CA LEU A 599 -9.18 13.92 -4.87
C LEU A 599 -9.97 13.73 -3.57
N PHE A 600 -10.31 12.48 -3.24
CA PHE A 600 -11.11 12.12 -2.09
C PHE A 600 -10.40 12.48 -0.76
N TYR A 601 -9.13 12.08 -0.59
CA TYR A 601 -8.33 12.38 0.59
C TYR A 601 -8.08 13.88 0.74
N ALA A 602 -7.88 14.62 -0.36
CA ALA A 602 -7.78 16.08 -0.28
C ALA A 602 -9.07 16.72 0.26
N GLN A 603 -10.26 16.24 -0.16
CA GLN A 603 -11.53 16.74 0.38
C GLN A 603 -11.74 16.33 1.84
N ARG A 604 -11.39 15.08 2.19
CA ARG A 604 -11.48 14.57 3.57
C ARG A 604 -10.59 15.39 4.52
N ASP A 605 -9.37 15.70 4.11
CA ASP A 605 -8.44 16.51 4.89
C ASP A 605 -8.94 17.94 5.09
N LEU A 606 -9.58 18.53 4.08
CA LEU A 606 -10.25 19.83 4.25
C LEU A 606 -11.36 19.77 5.31
N ILE A 607 -12.14 18.68 5.37
CA ILE A 607 -13.18 18.49 6.39
C ILE A 607 -12.54 18.29 7.78
N LEU A 608 -11.42 17.58 7.87
CA LEU A 608 -10.69 17.39 9.13
C LEU A 608 -10.08 18.69 9.67
N ILE A 609 -9.56 19.56 8.81
CA ILE A 609 -8.90 20.82 9.22
C ILE A 609 -9.91 21.89 9.63
N ASN A 610 -11.07 21.95 8.96
CA ASN A 610 -12.07 22.97 9.27
C ASN A 610 -12.95 22.54 10.45
N ASP A 611 -13.20 23.48 11.36
CA ASP A 611 -14.15 23.30 12.46
C ASP A 611 -15.60 23.48 12.00
N ASP A 612 -15.82 24.33 10.99
CA ASP A 612 -17.14 24.61 10.44
C ASP A 612 -17.30 23.98 9.05
N VAL A 613 -18.22 23.04 8.94
CA VAL A 613 -18.47 22.25 7.72
C VAL A 613 -19.75 22.68 7.00
N GLU A 614 -20.41 23.76 7.44
CA GLU A 614 -21.65 24.28 6.83
C GLU A 614 -21.52 24.50 5.33
N PHE A 615 -20.40 25.06 4.87
CA PHE A 615 -20.17 25.29 3.44
C PHE A 615 -20.16 23.99 2.63
N VAL A 616 -19.62 22.91 3.22
CA VAL A 616 -19.58 21.58 2.61
C VAL A 616 -21.00 21.01 2.57
N ILE A 617 -21.74 21.11 3.68
CA ILE A 617 -23.13 20.65 3.78
C ILE A 617 -24.02 21.39 2.78
N ASN A 618 -23.90 22.71 2.65
CA ASN A 618 -24.64 23.50 1.67
C ASN A 618 -24.38 23.06 0.22
N ARG A 619 -23.15 22.65 -0.11
CA ARG A 619 -22.83 22.08 -1.42
C ARG A 619 -23.44 20.68 -1.59
N MET A 620 -23.41 19.86 -0.55
CA MET A 620 -24.07 18.55 -0.54
C MET A 620 -25.58 18.68 -0.74
N ILE A 621 -26.24 19.64 -0.07
CA ILE A 621 -27.67 19.92 -0.24
C ILE A 621 -27.99 20.25 -1.71
N LYS A 622 -27.20 21.13 -2.35
CA LYS A 622 -27.37 21.45 -3.79
C LYS A 622 -27.20 20.22 -4.69
N SER A 623 -26.20 19.38 -4.40
CA SER A 623 -25.97 18.12 -5.12
C SER A 623 -27.16 17.17 -4.97
N THR A 624 -27.67 17.02 -3.75
CA THR A 624 -28.85 16.20 -3.43
C THR A 624 -30.10 16.73 -4.12
N ALA A 625 -30.35 18.05 -4.08
CA ALA A 625 -31.45 18.68 -4.80
C ALA A 625 -31.40 18.34 -6.29
N ASN A 626 -30.23 18.48 -6.92
CA ASN A 626 -30.03 18.11 -8.33
C ASN A 626 -30.28 16.63 -8.60
N MET A 627 -29.86 15.74 -7.69
CA MET A 627 -30.13 14.31 -7.83
C MET A 627 -31.64 14.03 -7.76
N ILE A 628 -32.34 14.57 -6.77
CA ILE A 628 -33.76 14.31 -6.52
C ILE A 628 -34.62 14.87 -7.67
N THR A 629 -34.38 16.10 -8.14
CA THR A 629 -35.14 16.70 -9.25
C THR A 629 -34.99 15.94 -10.58
N ASN A 630 -33.86 15.24 -10.75
CA ASN A 630 -33.57 14.46 -11.95
C ASN A 630 -33.95 12.97 -11.83
N MET A 631 -34.49 12.51 -10.70
CA MET A 631 -34.85 11.10 -10.55
C MET A 631 -35.95 10.70 -11.54
N PRO A 632 -35.77 9.62 -12.32
CA PRO A 632 -36.74 9.18 -13.32
C PRO A 632 -38.13 8.87 -12.74
N LYS A 633 -38.21 8.47 -11.46
CA LYS A 633 -39.47 8.09 -10.79
C LYS A 633 -40.50 9.23 -10.74
N PHE A 634 -40.03 10.48 -10.77
CA PHE A 634 -40.89 11.68 -10.74
C PHE A 634 -41.31 12.15 -12.12
N LYS A 635 -40.95 11.44 -13.19
CA LYS A 635 -41.36 11.75 -14.56
C LYS A 635 -42.15 10.57 -15.11
N ASP A 636 -43.32 10.83 -15.69
CA ASP A 636 -44.09 9.79 -16.37
C ASP A 636 -43.49 9.44 -17.75
N LYS A 637 -44.00 8.40 -18.42
CA LYS A 637 -43.56 7.98 -19.77
C LYS A 637 -43.64 9.10 -20.82
N GLY A 638 -44.46 10.12 -20.58
CA GLY A 638 -44.57 11.34 -21.40
C GLY A 638 -43.66 12.50 -20.96
N ASN A 639 -42.72 12.28 -20.04
CA ASN A 639 -41.82 13.29 -19.45
C ASN A 639 -42.54 14.38 -18.63
N ILE A 640 -43.77 14.13 -18.18
CA ILE A 640 -44.54 15.04 -17.31
C ILE A 640 -44.12 14.81 -15.86
N PHE A 641 -43.84 15.90 -15.13
CA PHE A 641 -43.40 15.85 -13.73
C PHE A 641 -44.55 15.54 -12.76
N LYS A 642 -44.33 14.57 -11.88
CA LYS A 642 -45.27 14.13 -10.84
C LYS A 642 -45.02 14.91 -9.54
N TYR A 643 -45.59 16.11 -9.48
CA TYR A 643 -45.41 17.02 -8.34
C TYR A 643 -45.85 16.43 -7.00
N HIS A 644 -46.94 15.65 -6.95
CA HIS A 644 -47.42 15.04 -5.71
C HIS A 644 -46.40 14.04 -5.12
N ASP A 645 -45.98 13.05 -5.91
CA ASP A 645 -44.99 12.05 -5.51
C ASP A 645 -43.65 12.70 -5.10
N PHE A 646 -43.27 13.79 -5.78
CA PHE A 646 -42.07 14.56 -5.47
C PHE A 646 -42.14 15.28 -4.13
N ILE A 647 -43.26 15.97 -3.86
CA ILE A 647 -43.49 16.68 -2.60
C ILE A 647 -43.54 15.69 -1.44
N GLU A 648 -44.27 14.59 -1.60
CA GLU A 648 -44.37 13.53 -0.59
C GLU A 648 -42.98 12.96 -0.28
N TYR A 649 -42.18 12.68 -1.31
CA TYR A 649 -40.82 12.20 -1.11
C TYR A 649 -39.92 13.20 -0.35
N ILE A 650 -39.96 14.49 -0.70
CA ILE A 650 -39.21 15.51 0.03
C ILE A 650 -39.67 15.59 1.49
N ASN A 651 -40.98 15.64 1.72
CA ASN A 651 -41.54 15.86 3.05
C ASN A 651 -41.37 14.66 3.99
N GLU A 652 -41.50 13.44 3.47
CA GLU A 652 -41.46 12.20 4.27
C GLU A 652 -40.07 11.55 4.31
N THR A 653 -39.36 11.51 3.17
CA THR A 653 -38.07 10.80 3.09
C THR A 653 -36.89 11.70 3.43
N ILE A 654 -36.90 12.94 2.94
CA ILE A 654 -35.75 13.85 3.04
C ILE A 654 -35.81 14.66 4.34
N LEU A 655 -36.88 15.44 4.52
CA LEU A 655 -37.08 16.24 5.72
C LEU A 655 -37.42 15.38 6.95
N GLY A 656 -38.02 14.21 6.71
CA GLY A 656 -38.43 13.28 7.76
C GLY A 656 -39.36 13.93 8.79
N LYS A 657 -39.29 13.44 10.03
CA LYS A 657 -40.02 14.01 11.18
C LYS A 657 -39.29 15.18 11.86
N GLY A 658 -38.00 15.37 11.58
CA GLY A 658 -37.18 16.38 12.28
C GLY A 658 -37.49 17.82 11.86
N ILE A 659 -38.00 18.04 10.65
CA ILE A 659 -38.31 19.37 10.12
C ILE A 659 -39.82 19.52 9.88
N ARG A 660 -40.45 20.46 10.60
CA ARG A 660 -41.88 20.78 10.50
C ARG A 660 -42.23 21.64 9.29
N THR A 661 -41.29 22.45 8.80
CA THR A 661 -41.50 23.24 7.57
C THR A 661 -41.58 22.29 6.37
N LYS A 662 -42.79 22.06 5.83
CA LYS A 662 -43.03 21.20 4.67
C LYS A 662 -43.06 22.00 3.36
N LEU A 663 -42.66 21.36 2.26
CA LEU A 663 -42.81 21.89 0.92
C LEU A 663 -44.29 21.79 0.50
N LEU A 664 -44.89 22.87 0.01
CA LEU A 664 -46.28 22.89 -0.42
C LEU A 664 -46.41 22.83 -1.94
N TYR A 665 -47.53 22.29 -2.43
CA TYR A 665 -47.80 22.24 -3.87
C TYR A 665 -47.91 23.61 -4.52
N GLU A 666 -48.45 24.59 -3.79
CA GLU A 666 -48.60 25.96 -4.27
C GLU A 666 -47.27 26.66 -4.56
N ASP A 667 -46.20 26.23 -3.88
CA ASP A 667 -44.87 26.80 -4.01
C ASP A 667 -44.20 26.45 -5.36
N ILE A 668 -44.57 25.30 -5.93
CA ILE A 668 -43.86 24.71 -7.08
C ILE A 668 -44.71 24.54 -8.35
N LYS A 669 -46.03 24.69 -8.26
CA LYS A 669 -46.96 24.46 -9.39
C LYS A 669 -46.75 25.41 -10.59
N ASP A 670 -46.32 26.64 -10.33
CA ASP A 670 -46.16 27.70 -11.34
C ASP A 670 -44.69 27.91 -11.75
N LEU A 671 -43.76 27.10 -11.20
CA LEU A 671 -42.34 27.15 -11.53
C LEU A 671 -42.08 26.47 -12.86
N HIS A 672 -41.19 27.08 -13.66
CA HIS A 672 -40.67 26.42 -14.85
C HIS A 672 -39.70 25.30 -14.43
N ASP A 673 -39.63 24.21 -15.20
CA ASP A 673 -38.77 23.04 -14.92
C ASP A 673 -37.29 23.41 -14.65
N ASN A 674 -36.79 24.48 -15.29
CA ASN A 674 -35.43 24.98 -15.10
C ASN A 674 -35.21 25.69 -13.75
N ASP A 675 -36.27 26.24 -13.14
CA ASP A 675 -36.20 26.99 -11.88
C ASP A 675 -36.47 26.09 -10.66
N LEU A 676 -37.08 24.91 -10.90
CA LEU A 676 -37.40 23.94 -9.85
C LEU A 676 -36.16 23.50 -9.05
N LEU A 677 -35.03 23.27 -9.72
CA LEU A 677 -33.78 22.90 -9.06
C LEU A 677 -33.28 23.97 -8.09
N GLN A 678 -33.30 25.23 -8.54
CA GLN A 678 -32.83 26.35 -7.73
C GLN A 678 -33.74 26.55 -6.53
N TYR A 679 -35.06 26.51 -6.75
CA TYR A 679 -36.05 26.65 -5.68
C TYR A 679 -35.91 25.56 -4.61
N VAL A 680 -35.83 24.29 -5.04
CA VAL A 680 -35.67 23.15 -4.11
C VAL A 680 -34.35 23.26 -3.36
N SER A 681 -33.26 23.65 -4.02
CA SER A 681 -31.98 23.86 -3.35
C SER A 681 -32.07 24.93 -2.26
N ASP A 682 -32.68 26.08 -2.57
CA ASP A 682 -32.80 27.19 -1.61
C ASP A 682 -33.74 26.84 -0.45
N PHE A 683 -34.83 26.12 -0.73
CA PHE A 683 -35.75 25.61 0.29
C PHE A 683 -35.06 24.64 1.26
N LEU A 684 -34.24 23.71 0.75
CA LEU A 684 -33.51 22.75 1.56
C LEU A 684 -32.39 23.40 2.38
N ILE A 685 -31.69 24.39 1.81
CA ILE A 685 -30.70 25.20 2.54
C ILE A 685 -31.37 25.99 3.67
N ALA A 686 -32.51 26.63 3.41
CA ALA A 686 -33.26 27.35 4.44
C ALA A 686 -33.74 26.40 5.56
N SER A 687 -34.18 25.19 5.20
CA SER A 687 -34.59 24.16 6.15
C SER A 687 -33.41 23.68 7.00
N TYR A 688 -32.22 23.53 6.41
CA TYR A 688 -31.00 23.22 7.14
C TYR A 688 -30.60 24.33 8.12
N HIS A 689 -30.62 25.60 7.70
CA HIS A 689 -30.30 26.70 8.61
C HIS A 689 -31.26 26.76 9.80
N LYS A 690 -32.57 26.53 9.58
CA LYS A 690 -33.55 26.43 10.68
C LYS A 690 -33.23 25.28 11.65
N TRP A 691 -32.93 24.10 11.10
CA TRP A 691 -32.50 22.95 11.90
C TRP A 691 -31.25 23.27 12.72
N ARG A 692 -30.27 23.94 12.10
CA ARG A 692 -29.01 24.33 12.74
C ARG A 692 -29.22 25.35 13.87
N ASP A 693 -30.05 26.37 13.64
CA ASP A 693 -30.41 27.34 14.66
C ASP A 693 -31.06 26.66 15.87
N LYS A 694 -31.90 25.65 15.65
CA LYS A 694 -32.50 24.86 16.74
C LYS A 694 -31.53 23.92 17.44
N ALA A 695 -30.61 23.32 16.71
CA ALA A 695 -29.53 22.54 17.31
C ALA A 695 -28.66 23.42 18.23
N LEU A 696 -28.45 24.70 17.87
CA LEU A 696 -27.76 25.69 18.70
C LEU A 696 -28.59 26.12 19.91
N ASP A 697 -29.91 26.26 19.79
CA ASP A 697 -30.79 26.51 20.93
C ASP A 697 -30.76 25.36 21.95
N ASN A 698 -30.69 24.12 21.45
CA ASN A 698 -30.72 22.90 22.27
C ASN A 698 -29.36 22.55 22.90
N THR A 699 -28.25 23.01 22.32
CA THR A 699 -26.89 22.67 22.77
C THR A 699 -25.93 23.87 22.67
N ASP A 700 -24.68 23.66 22.24
CA ASP A 700 -23.70 24.72 22.03
C ASP A 700 -23.04 24.58 20.65
N LEU A 701 -22.43 25.68 20.18
CA LEU A 701 -21.81 25.75 18.85
C LEU A 701 -20.68 24.73 18.65
N ALA A 702 -19.93 24.39 19.70
CA ALA A 702 -18.83 23.44 19.59
C ALA A 702 -19.36 22.02 19.38
N TYR A 703 -20.42 21.65 20.10
CA TYR A 703 -21.08 20.37 19.95
C TYR A 703 -21.74 20.22 18.57
N VAL A 704 -22.51 21.23 18.12
CA VAL A 704 -23.16 21.20 16.78
C VAL A 704 -22.13 21.01 15.67
N ARG A 705 -21.02 21.76 15.71
CA ARG A 705 -19.92 21.64 14.74
C ARG A 705 -19.27 20.27 14.75
N TRP A 706 -18.94 19.76 15.94
CA TRP A 706 -18.39 18.41 16.10
C TRP A 706 -19.36 17.36 15.54
N TYR A 707 -20.65 17.51 15.83
CA TYR A 707 -21.69 16.58 15.43
C TYR A 707 -21.88 16.57 13.91
N GLU A 708 -22.06 17.73 13.27
CA GLU A 708 -22.11 17.90 11.81
C GLU A 708 -20.90 17.22 11.14
N LYS A 709 -19.69 17.52 11.63
CA LYS A 709 -18.44 16.95 11.13
C LYS A 709 -18.39 15.43 11.31
N SER A 710 -18.82 14.92 12.46
CA SER A 710 -18.84 13.48 12.74
C SER A 710 -19.77 12.70 11.82
N ILE A 711 -20.96 13.25 11.50
CA ILE A 711 -21.90 12.67 10.54
C ILE A 711 -21.26 12.60 9.15
N VAL A 712 -20.72 13.74 8.69
CA VAL A 712 -20.10 13.86 7.37
C VAL A 712 -18.95 12.85 7.22
N LEU A 713 -18.00 12.81 8.16
CA LEU A 713 -16.86 11.90 8.11
C LEU A 713 -17.28 10.43 8.13
N ARG A 714 -18.20 10.05 9.03
CA ARG A 714 -18.70 8.67 9.14
C ARG A 714 -19.32 8.17 7.82
N ILE A 715 -20.12 9.01 7.16
CA ILE A 715 -20.78 8.66 5.89
C ILE A 715 -19.78 8.60 4.74
N ILE A 716 -18.92 9.61 4.64
CA ILE A 716 -17.83 9.67 3.65
C ILE A 716 -16.96 8.42 3.72
N ASP A 717 -16.49 8.06 4.91
CA ASP A 717 -15.60 6.92 5.12
C ASP A 717 -16.28 5.59 4.77
N LYS A 718 -17.55 5.41 5.18
CA LYS A 718 -18.35 4.22 4.82
C LYS A 718 -18.47 4.05 3.30
N TYR A 719 -18.81 5.11 2.58
CA TYR A 719 -19.00 5.05 1.13
C TYR A 719 -17.69 4.82 0.39
N TRP A 720 -16.61 5.44 0.84
CA TRP A 720 -15.29 5.26 0.24
C TRP A 720 -14.75 3.85 0.41
N GLN A 721 -14.89 3.26 1.60
CA GLN A 721 -14.55 1.86 1.86
C GLN A 721 -15.31 0.91 0.93
N ASN A 722 -16.63 1.11 0.79
CA ASN A 722 -17.45 0.32 -0.14
C ASN A 722 -17.04 0.55 -1.61
N HIS A 723 -16.62 1.77 -1.97
CA HIS A 723 -16.17 2.09 -3.32
C HIS A 723 -14.84 1.41 -3.65
N ILE A 724 -13.89 1.36 -2.71
CA ILE A 724 -12.64 0.60 -2.91
C ILE A 724 -12.93 -0.88 -3.18
N ASP A 725 -13.79 -1.50 -2.37
CA ASP A 725 -14.22 -2.90 -2.59
C ASP A 725 -14.92 -3.07 -3.95
N THR A 726 -15.78 -2.13 -4.32
CA THR A 726 -16.46 -2.13 -5.63
C THR A 726 -15.47 -2.01 -6.79
N MET A 727 -14.45 -1.16 -6.67
CA MET A 727 -13.42 -0.96 -7.69
C MET A 727 -12.49 -2.17 -7.84
N ASP A 728 -12.22 -2.88 -6.74
CA ASP A 728 -11.44 -4.13 -6.78
C ASP A 728 -12.24 -5.24 -7.48
N LYS A 729 -13.51 -5.42 -7.11
CA LYS A 729 -14.44 -6.33 -7.82
C LYS A 729 -14.59 -5.96 -9.29
N LEU A 730 -14.71 -4.67 -9.62
CA LEU A 730 -14.80 -4.24 -11.02
C LEU A 730 -13.56 -4.65 -11.81
N ARG A 731 -12.37 -4.50 -11.20
CA ARG A 731 -11.09 -4.86 -11.82
C ARG A 731 -11.05 -6.34 -12.18
N SER A 732 -11.43 -7.24 -11.27
CA SER A 732 -11.44 -8.69 -11.53
C SER A 732 -12.42 -9.09 -12.64
N HIS A 733 -13.62 -8.49 -12.67
CA HIS A 733 -14.63 -8.79 -13.69
C HIS A 733 -14.30 -8.22 -15.08
N THR A 734 -13.57 -7.11 -15.19
CA THR A 734 -13.26 -6.51 -16.51
C THR A 734 -12.45 -7.43 -17.44
N ASN A 735 -11.72 -8.39 -16.89
CA ASN A 735 -11.02 -9.42 -17.69
C ASN A 735 -12.00 -10.29 -18.50
N LEU A 736 -13.22 -10.51 -18.00
CA LEU A 736 -14.27 -11.24 -18.71
C LEU A 736 -14.87 -10.43 -19.88
N VAL A 737 -14.66 -9.11 -19.93
CA VAL A 737 -15.14 -8.27 -21.04
C VAL A 737 -14.26 -8.40 -22.29
N GLN A 738 -13.07 -8.99 -22.18
CA GLN A 738 -12.20 -9.31 -23.32
C GLN A 738 -12.91 -10.19 -24.37
N TYR A 739 -13.84 -11.06 -23.94
CA TYR A 739 -14.67 -11.87 -24.83
C TYR A 739 -15.51 -11.04 -25.82
N ALA A 740 -15.81 -9.78 -25.49
CA ALA A 740 -16.57 -8.85 -26.34
C ALA A 740 -15.70 -7.95 -27.24
N GLN A 741 -14.38 -8.23 -27.36
CA GLN A 741 -13.42 -7.44 -28.15
C GLN A 741 -13.32 -5.95 -27.76
N LYS A 742 -13.76 -5.58 -26.56
CA LYS A 742 -13.58 -4.22 -26.01
C LYS A 742 -12.30 -4.16 -25.18
N ASN A 743 -11.67 -2.99 -25.14
CA ASN A 743 -10.50 -2.77 -24.28
C ASN A 743 -10.94 -2.74 -22.79
N PRO A 744 -10.50 -3.70 -21.96
CA PRO A 744 -10.93 -3.79 -20.55
C PRO A 744 -10.60 -2.54 -19.74
N TYR A 745 -9.45 -1.90 -20.02
CA TYR A 745 -9.02 -0.70 -19.31
C TYR A 745 -9.98 0.49 -19.56
N GLN A 746 -10.48 0.64 -20.79
CA GLN A 746 -11.45 1.71 -21.09
C GLN A 746 -12.78 1.47 -20.39
N VAL A 747 -13.25 0.22 -20.37
CA VAL A 747 -14.47 -0.16 -19.65
C VAL A 747 -14.32 0.08 -18.15
N TYR A 748 -13.19 -0.35 -17.57
CA TYR A 748 -12.85 -0.12 -16.17
C TYR A 748 -12.87 1.37 -15.81
N THR A 749 -12.27 2.21 -16.65
CA THR A 749 -12.21 3.66 -16.43
C THR A 749 -13.60 4.29 -16.50
N GLN A 750 -14.42 3.90 -17.48
CA GLN A 750 -15.78 4.43 -17.67
C GLN A 750 -16.71 4.02 -16.52
N GLU A 751 -16.79 2.72 -16.23
CA GLU A 751 -17.63 2.20 -15.14
C GLU A 751 -17.12 2.69 -13.78
N GLY A 752 -15.81 2.73 -13.56
CA GLY A 752 -15.21 3.23 -12.33
C GLY A 752 -15.48 4.72 -12.09
N SER A 753 -15.50 5.54 -13.14
CA SER A 753 -15.86 6.97 -13.03
C SER A 753 -17.33 7.13 -12.68
N LYS A 754 -18.21 6.37 -13.34
CA LYS A 754 -19.65 6.37 -13.04
C LYS A 754 -19.93 5.94 -11.60
N LYS A 755 -19.26 4.90 -11.10
CA LYS A 755 -19.37 4.44 -9.71
C LYS A 755 -18.88 5.49 -8.71
N PHE A 756 -17.83 6.22 -9.05
CA PHE A 756 -17.34 7.33 -8.23
C PHE A 756 -18.34 8.49 -8.15
N ASP A 757 -18.96 8.89 -9.27
CA ASP A 757 -20.00 9.92 -9.28
C ASP A 757 -21.26 9.49 -8.52
N GLU A 758 -21.65 8.22 -8.65
CA GLU A 758 -22.74 7.60 -7.88
C GLU A 758 -22.42 7.65 -6.37
N MET A 759 -21.19 7.28 -5.97
CA MET A 759 -20.72 7.34 -4.59
C MET A 759 -20.82 8.77 -4.02
N LEU A 760 -20.30 9.78 -4.74
CA LEU A 760 -20.35 11.18 -4.30
C LEU A 760 -21.79 11.69 -4.12
N SER A 761 -22.68 11.32 -5.04
CA SER A 761 -24.09 11.69 -4.97
C SER A 761 -24.79 11.04 -3.77
N ASN A 762 -24.48 9.76 -3.51
CA ASN A 762 -25.03 9.03 -2.36
C ASN A 762 -24.51 9.57 -1.02
N ILE A 763 -23.24 9.98 -0.94
CA ILE A 763 -22.67 10.64 0.25
C ILE A 763 -23.47 11.92 0.56
N ALA A 764 -23.70 12.76 -0.45
CA ALA A 764 -24.45 14.01 -0.26
C ALA A 764 -25.89 13.75 0.19
N TYR A 765 -26.53 12.75 -0.40
CA TYR A 765 -27.90 12.36 -0.08
C TYR A 765 -28.05 11.82 1.35
N ASP A 766 -27.21 10.87 1.74
CA ASP A 766 -27.27 10.25 3.06
C ASP A 766 -26.87 11.23 4.16
N THR A 767 -25.88 12.10 3.91
CA THR A 767 -25.49 13.15 4.87
C THR A 767 -26.66 14.07 5.18
N MET A 768 -27.32 14.56 4.13
CA MET A 768 -28.47 15.44 4.28
C MET A 768 -29.63 14.74 4.99
N THR A 769 -29.93 13.50 4.60
CA THR A 769 -31.02 12.72 5.18
C THR A 769 -30.78 12.40 6.66
N GLU A 770 -29.54 12.09 7.04
CA GLU A 770 -29.18 11.82 8.44
C GLU A 770 -29.32 13.09 9.29
N ILE A 771 -28.82 14.24 8.81
CA ILE A 771 -28.96 15.53 9.50
C ILE A 771 -30.44 15.88 9.73
N PHE A 772 -31.29 15.72 8.71
CA PHE A 772 -32.71 16.09 8.82
C PHE A 772 -33.56 15.10 9.63
N LYS A 773 -33.16 13.83 9.68
CA LYS A 773 -33.79 12.85 10.57
C LYS A 773 -33.37 13.02 12.03
N ASP A 774 -32.25 13.68 12.27
CA ASP A 774 -31.70 13.79 13.60
C ASP A 774 -32.53 14.71 14.52
N ARG A 775 -32.59 14.33 15.79
CA ARG A 775 -33.40 15.02 16.81
C ARG A 775 -32.74 16.29 17.36
N LEU A 776 -31.43 16.49 17.16
CA LEU A 776 -30.70 17.62 17.74
C LEU A 776 -31.28 18.96 17.29
N GLY A 777 -31.61 19.10 16.00
CA GLY A 777 -32.27 20.27 15.44
C GLY A 777 -33.78 20.11 15.23
N SER A 778 -34.41 19.14 15.90
CA SER A 778 -35.87 18.97 15.77
C SER A 778 -36.61 20.11 16.47
N GLU A 779 -37.67 20.61 15.83
CA GLU A 779 -38.57 21.57 16.46
C GLU A 779 -39.39 20.84 17.53
N SER A 780 -38.90 20.83 18.79
CA SER A 780 -39.71 20.42 19.94
C SER A 780 -40.70 21.52 20.29
N LEU A 781 -41.95 21.14 20.60
CA LEU A 781 -42.93 22.09 21.18
C LEU A 781 -42.62 22.37 22.66
N ILE A 782 -41.76 21.57 23.28
CA ILE A 782 -41.34 21.70 24.66
C ILE A 782 -40.12 22.61 24.71
N THR A 783 -40.32 23.84 25.17
CA THR A 783 -39.22 24.81 25.30
C THR A 783 -38.38 24.54 26.55
N SER A 784 -37.11 24.97 26.56
CA SER A 784 -36.24 24.87 27.75
C SER A 784 -36.82 25.62 28.97
N GLU A 785 -37.64 26.65 28.76
CA GLU A 785 -38.39 27.32 29.83
C GLU A 785 -39.48 26.42 30.42
N MET A 786 -40.15 25.60 29.61
CA MET A 786 -41.13 24.62 30.05
C MET A 786 -40.46 23.49 30.82
N GLU A 787 -39.36 22.93 30.32
CA GLU A 787 -38.61 21.87 31.04
C GLU A 787 -38.07 22.32 32.40
N ASN A 788 -37.79 23.61 32.56
CA ASN A 788 -37.34 24.20 33.82
C ASN A 788 -38.48 24.63 34.75
N ASP A 789 -39.74 24.59 34.30
CA ASP A 789 -40.90 24.86 35.14
C ASP A 789 -41.22 23.64 36.04
N PRO A 790 -41.26 23.80 37.39
CA PRO A 790 -41.56 22.70 38.30
C PRO A 790 -42.89 21.98 38.03
N ILE A 791 -43.89 22.69 37.50
CA ILE A 791 -45.21 22.15 37.16
C ILE A 791 -45.11 21.20 35.97
N PHE A 792 -44.26 21.55 35.00
CA PHE A 792 -44.06 20.75 33.80
C PHE A 792 -43.38 19.41 34.12
N ARG A 793 -42.36 19.41 35.00
CA ARG A 793 -41.68 18.18 35.43
C ARG A 793 -42.63 17.22 36.16
N GLN A 794 -43.47 17.75 37.06
CA GLN A 794 -44.49 16.93 37.75
C GLN A 794 -45.55 16.35 36.81
N LEU A 795 -45.88 17.03 35.72
CA LEU A 795 -46.82 16.52 34.71
C LEU A 795 -46.21 15.34 33.95
N ILE A 796 -44.96 15.47 33.51
CA ILE A 796 -44.27 14.42 32.75
C ILE A 796 -44.04 13.16 33.60
N ASP A 797 -43.64 13.29 34.86
CA ASP A 797 -43.34 12.15 35.74
C ASP A 797 -44.57 11.25 36.02
N ASN A 798 -45.79 11.77 35.84
CA ASN A 798 -47.03 11.06 36.12
C ASN A 798 -47.79 10.61 34.86
N LEU A 799 -47.25 10.87 33.66
CA LEU A 799 -47.91 10.58 32.39
C LEU A 799 -47.40 9.26 31.80
N ILE A 800 -48.33 8.32 31.55
CA ILE A 800 -48.07 7.10 30.78
C ILE A 800 -48.83 7.26 29.45
N LEU A 801 -48.09 7.42 28.35
CA LEU A 801 -48.63 7.57 26.99
C LEU A 801 -48.01 6.50 26.10
N ASP A 802 -48.66 5.34 25.97
CA ASP A 802 -48.07 4.20 25.24
C ASP A 802 -48.45 4.11 23.75
N GLU A 803 -49.41 4.90 23.24
CA GLU A 803 -49.96 4.70 21.87
C GLU A 803 -49.93 5.92 20.93
N MET A 804 -49.31 7.04 21.33
CA MET A 804 -49.27 8.28 20.51
C MET A 804 -47.94 8.44 19.76
N SER A 805 -47.96 9.10 18.59
CA SER A 805 -46.72 9.52 17.91
C SER A 805 -46.01 10.64 18.69
N ASP A 806 -44.69 10.78 18.52
CA ASP A 806 -43.88 11.74 19.30
C ASP A 806 -44.41 13.20 19.18
N ASP A 807 -44.88 13.61 18.00
CA ASP A 807 -45.46 14.95 17.78
C ASP A 807 -46.80 15.14 18.51
N GLU A 808 -47.67 14.12 18.49
CA GLU A 808 -48.94 14.14 19.20
C GLU A 808 -48.73 14.12 20.73
N ARG A 809 -47.69 13.40 21.20
CA ARG A 809 -47.30 13.40 22.61
C ARG A 809 -46.83 14.78 23.05
N GLU A 810 -45.94 15.41 22.30
CA GLU A 810 -45.47 16.76 22.62
C GLU A 810 -46.61 17.78 22.62
N GLU A 811 -47.49 17.75 21.61
CA GLU A 811 -48.63 18.65 21.51
C GLU A 811 -49.62 18.44 22.67
N PHE A 812 -49.86 17.20 23.05
CA PHE A 812 -50.69 16.85 24.20
C PHE A 812 -50.09 17.35 25.53
N ILE A 813 -48.80 17.10 25.75
CA ILE A 813 -48.07 17.54 26.95
C ILE A 813 -48.07 19.08 27.06
N VAL A 814 -47.82 19.77 25.94
CA VAL A 814 -47.78 21.23 25.89
C VAL A 814 -49.16 21.85 26.12
N ASN A 815 -50.22 21.28 25.53
CA ASN A 815 -51.60 21.72 25.76
C ASN A 815 -52.04 21.47 27.21
N MET A 816 -51.69 20.31 27.78
CA MET A 816 -51.98 20.00 29.18
C MET A 816 -51.27 20.96 30.13
N TYR A 817 -49.97 21.22 29.92
CA TYR A 817 -49.22 22.20 30.69
C TYR A 817 -49.83 23.61 30.61
N LYS A 818 -50.19 24.08 29.40
CA LYS A 818 -50.84 25.39 29.21
C LYS A 818 -52.19 25.48 29.93
N ASN A 819 -53.00 24.42 29.90
CA ASN A 819 -54.29 24.36 30.59
C ASN A 819 -54.14 24.35 32.11
N VAL A 820 -53.15 23.64 32.65
CA VAL A 820 -52.87 23.65 34.10
C VAL A 820 -52.41 25.05 34.52
N LYS A 821 -51.53 25.69 33.74
CA LYS A 821 -51.04 27.04 34.06
C LYS A 821 -52.15 28.09 33.99
N SER A 822 -53.07 27.99 33.04
CA SER A 822 -54.21 28.90 32.93
C SER A 822 -55.21 28.72 34.08
N GLN A 823 -55.48 27.48 34.51
CA GLN A 823 -56.32 27.21 35.68
C GLN A 823 -55.71 27.73 36.98
N ILE A 824 -54.40 27.58 37.17
CA ILE A 824 -53.70 28.14 38.32
C ILE A 824 -53.77 29.67 38.30
N ALA A 825 -53.57 30.31 37.14
CA ALA A 825 -53.68 31.75 36.99
C ALA A 825 -55.11 32.27 37.27
N GLN A 826 -56.15 31.56 36.79
CA GLN A 826 -57.55 31.87 37.10
C GLN A 826 -57.84 31.72 38.60
N ASN A 827 -57.43 30.62 39.24
CA ASN A 827 -57.62 30.42 40.67
C ASN A 827 -56.90 31.46 41.53
N ILE A 828 -55.76 32.00 41.07
CA ILE A 828 -55.06 33.10 41.75
C ILE A 828 -55.83 34.42 41.55
N SER A 829 -56.35 34.68 40.35
CA SER A 829 -57.18 35.85 40.05
C SER A 829 -58.48 35.85 40.87
N ASP A 830 -59.19 34.72 40.89
CA ASP A 830 -60.45 34.57 41.63
C ASP A 830 -60.24 34.68 43.16
N ASN A 831 -59.10 34.20 43.67
CA ASN A 831 -58.72 34.39 45.08
C ASN A 831 -58.23 35.81 45.39
N GLN A 832 -57.75 36.58 44.41
CA GLN A 832 -57.41 38.00 44.59
C GLN A 832 -58.65 38.90 44.54
N GLU A 833 -59.67 38.52 43.76
CA GLU A 833 -60.98 39.19 43.79
C GLU A 833 -61.74 38.87 45.09
N ALA A 834 -61.71 37.61 45.56
CA ALA A 834 -62.34 37.21 46.83
C ALA A 834 -61.65 37.75 48.10
N ASN A 835 -60.42 38.26 48.00
CA ASN A 835 -59.72 38.93 49.12
C ASN A 835 -59.83 40.47 49.07
N ASN A 836 -60.44 41.04 48.02
CA ASN A 836 -60.70 42.47 47.87
C ASN A 836 -62.19 42.85 48.04
N GLU A 837 -63.07 41.86 48.25
CA GLU A 837 -64.40 42.03 48.87
C GLU A 837 -64.33 41.73 50.37
#